data_AF-A0A9X4G220-F1
#
_entry.id   AF-A0A9X4G220-F1
#
_cell.length_a   1.000
_cell.length_b   1.000
_cell.length_c   1.000
_cell.angle_alpha   90.00
_cell.angle_beta   90.00
_cell.angle_gamma   90.00
#
_symmetry.space_group_name_H-M   'P 1'
#
loop_
_entity.id
_entity.type
_entity.pdbx_description
1 polymer ?
#
loop_
_entity_poly.entity_id
_entity_poly.type
_entity_poly.pdbx_seq_one_letter_code
_entity_poly.pdbx_strand_id
1 'polypeptide(L)'
;MEYKLQAVRFPAVFRNRKTRDVTSHKGSVLAAKDVYLDSRKGNLDLTAAEIVALNDITAFAEKDIVLGTAEDTETKSEKEIRKSSGLSASKSRGVASVGYSKNKSDMRDKNVATSIATMVLNSVSGNLTISSIHGDVTSNAARMNAGRDIAIEGNNVHLNAMTEHENNQFSYKSKSTGFGVSAVYNPVQVVKDNFGEQASQGSAAGIIGKILTTADAASKTANQLMNPGSPYFKTQKIELNKNTQKETAVIGHVDAGGNLSITAREGDITSQGSQLSAKGDGSLSAKRDVQLDVATSSTSQNNRSTRKGIELNASKGGGIYSEKDLGEGDTVTEQASVLSFGGNSSVTAKQGDVRLAGTQLVSEGDNRISAGGDVVLTTAEKRVGQSTSSKKHHIGEAVVSETERFGGYHRQLSSESHDSVSHSGATIASLNGNVDIEAGNDFHQTSGQILAKKRIDIEAEKVTFDVAHNTGTSSSHKSDLKMGTFARVGSPIIDLVQAVESAIENKEANDRVRAAQALGVAAKGYSAYANAAAGGALLRVEAGTGYSHSRERMESAQSEAQGNVVNAQHISVKSRSGDIQAKQTDFVSRDSEGNRLADSSITLDAHKDLIVESSQSTAKQKGKQQSSGVEVGAGVAVGAQTGAYIYVQGGFTKGKQDEQHVVQNNSHLDSETITLKSGGDTTLAGAVAKGKTINADVGGVLTVESRQDEHHSKSSSVGAGGRVQVALGTAWGGSGYGNASSGKSNSKQVVEQSGLFAEEGGYHVNADHVQLNGGAIASTNPNKSELSTNTLAFKDIENESESKALTGGMSVSANLNKLGNAEAASKEGAKQQADLAKLTGTTQSNDINPTVPMYDSESDSSVTKATLTEGKITLNKDSQPTETTAEALGLNTDLNQANKQVEATFDIKQKLKDQQVLSAAVGDIGAAAQAYTESKAKELNQEAEELEKAGKVAEAIQKKEEAEKWQTSGEHKRKVDAVTTAISLAIAGKPTEAVVAGAASPYVNQAIKQLTEQSETANIAAHVLWGAIEAELAGGKASTGAVAAGAAEIGARVLTQGLYEKEPHELTIEEKEEVLALSKALAGLASGAVNGGSSVETLNAVSTGV
;
A
#
# COMPACT_ATOMS: atom_id res chain seq x y z
N MET A 1 15.57 -56.53 3.65
CA MET A 1 16.98 -56.41 4.06
C MET A 1 17.44 -54.98 3.78
N GLU A 2 17.28 -54.08 4.75
CA GLU A 2 17.86 -52.74 4.68
C GLU A 2 19.36 -52.83 4.99
N TYR A 3 20.20 -52.90 3.96
CA TYR A 3 21.61 -52.56 4.15
C TYR A 3 21.70 -51.03 4.30
N LYS A 4 21.76 -50.56 5.55
CA LYS A 4 22.34 -49.25 5.89
C LYS A 4 23.79 -49.26 5.42
N LEU A 5 24.02 -48.87 4.17
CA LEU A 5 25.33 -48.47 3.69
C LEU A 5 25.72 -47.18 4.44
N GLN A 6 26.37 -47.37 5.59
CA GLN A 6 27.11 -46.31 6.26
C GLN A 6 28.10 -45.75 5.25
N ALA A 7 27.95 -44.47 4.89
CA ALA A 7 28.99 -43.76 4.16
C ALA A 7 30.29 -43.90 4.95
N VAL A 8 31.31 -44.55 4.35
CA VAL A 8 32.68 -44.55 4.89
C VAL A 8 33.22 -43.13 4.71
N ARG A 9 32.80 -42.22 5.60
CA ARG A 9 33.40 -40.91 5.73
C ARG A 9 34.70 -41.09 6.49
N PHE A 10 35.83 -40.97 5.80
CA PHE A 10 37.13 -40.74 6.43
C PHE A 10 37.02 -39.56 7.42
N PRO A 11 37.78 -39.56 8.54
CA PRO A 11 37.54 -38.68 9.66
C PRO A 11 37.48 -37.22 9.20
N ALA A 12 36.28 -36.64 9.28
CA ALA A 12 36.14 -35.20 9.08
C ALA A 12 36.88 -34.53 10.25
N VAL A 13 37.85 -33.69 9.92
CA VAL A 13 38.58 -32.93 10.92
C VAL A 13 37.67 -31.79 11.33
N PHE A 14 37.01 -31.98 12.47
CA PHE A 14 36.24 -30.96 13.16
C PHE A 14 37.17 -30.29 14.16
N ARG A 15 37.41 -28.99 14.00
CA ARG A 15 38.01 -28.17 15.04
C ARG A 15 36.96 -27.15 15.44
N ASN A 16 36.33 -27.39 16.58
CA ASN A 16 35.49 -26.40 17.23
C ASN A 16 36.28 -25.81 18.40
N ARG A 17 36.34 -24.49 18.47
CA ARG A 17 36.85 -23.76 19.63
C ARG A 17 35.76 -22.77 20.03
N LYS A 18 35.23 -22.95 21.22
CA LYS A 18 34.34 -21.98 21.87
C LYS A 18 35.10 -21.39 23.05
N THR A 19 35.14 -20.07 23.15
CA THR A 19 35.60 -19.36 24.34
C THR A 19 34.47 -18.48 24.83
N ARG A 20 34.30 -18.43 26.15
CA ARG A 20 33.32 -17.60 26.82
C ARG A 20 34.02 -16.96 28.00
N ASP A 21 34.21 -15.66 27.92
CA ASP A 21 34.80 -14.85 28.97
C ASP A 21 33.68 -13.96 29.51
N VAL A 22 33.45 -14.03 30.82
CA VAL A 22 32.39 -13.27 31.50
C VAL A 22 33.05 -12.50 32.65
N THR A 23 32.83 -11.20 32.67
CA THR A 23 33.08 -10.36 33.84
C THR A 23 31.72 -9.96 34.36
N SER A 24 31.39 -10.38 35.59
CA SER A 24 30.15 -9.98 36.24
C SER A 24 30.43 -9.32 37.58
N HIS A 25 29.70 -8.25 37.84
CA HIS A 25 29.66 -7.55 39.10
C HIS A 25 28.51 -8.12 39.91
N LYS A 26 28.82 -8.54 41.13
CA LYS A 26 27.79 -8.92 42.10
C LYS A 26 27.58 -7.76 43.05
N GLY A 27 26.38 -7.18 42.98
CA GLY A 27 25.90 -6.22 43.94
C GLY A 27 25.94 -6.73 45.37
N SER A 28 26.00 -5.80 46.32
CA SER A 28 25.70 -6.13 47.72
C SER A 28 24.20 -6.41 47.85
N VAL A 29 23.83 -7.48 48.54
CA VAL A 29 22.44 -7.78 48.88
C VAL A 29 22.24 -7.45 50.36
N LEU A 30 21.31 -6.55 50.66
CA LEU A 30 20.93 -6.19 52.02
C LEU A 30 19.44 -6.47 52.21
N ALA A 31 19.12 -7.44 53.05
CA ALA A 31 17.73 -7.79 53.39
C ALA A 31 17.51 -7.61 54.89
N ALA A 32 16.52 -6.80 55.28
CA ALA A 32 16.20 -6.53 56.67
C ALA A 32 14.71 -6.27 56.89
N LYS A 33 14.30 -6.13 58.16
CA LYS A 33 12.95 -5.65 58.47
C LYS A 33 12.79 -4.18 58.04
N ASP A 34 13.75 -3.35 58.45
CA ASP A 34 13.85 -1.93 58.11
C ASP A 34 15.31 -1.68 57.66
N VAL A 35 15.52 -0.81 56.67
CA VAL A 35 16.87 -0.42 56.21
C VAL A 35 17.05 1.08 56.32
N TYR A 36 18.10 1.51 57.03
CA TYR A 36 18.48 2.90 57.19
C TYR A 36 19.92 3.10 56.72
N LEU A 37 20.11 3.88 55.65
CA LEU A 37 21.41 4.25 55.08
C LEU A 37 21.62 5.75 55.34
N ASP A 38 22.65 6.10 56.11
CA ASP A 38 22.86 7.45 56.62
C ASP A 38 24.32 7.89 56.41
N SER A 39 24.51 8.91 55.56
CA SER A 39 25.78 9.59 55.34
C SER A 39 25.75 11.01 55.92
N ARG A 40 26.11 11.13 57.20
CA ARG A 40 26.00 12.38 57.99
C ARG A 40 26.93 13.53 57.58
N LYS A 41 27.94 13.27 56.74
CA LYS A 41 29.00 14.24 56.40
C LYS A 41 29.39 14.27 54.92
N GLY A 42 28.72 13.50 54.07
CA GLY A 42 29.20 13.21 52.74
C GLY A 42 28.15 12.61 51.82
N ASN A 43 28.64 11.97 50.75
CA ASN A 43 27.81 11.36 49.72
C ASN A 43 27.35 9.96 50.15
N LEU A 44 26.33 9.43 49.49
CA LEU A 44 25.91 8.03 49.57
C LEU A 44 25.89 7.44 48.15
N ASP A 45 26.91 6.66 47.83
CA ASP A 45 27.05 5.99 46.53
C ASP A 45 26.67 4.50 46.67
N LEU A 46 25.59 4.09 46.00
CA LEU A 46 25.10 2.72 45.97
C LEU A 46 25.14 2.20 44.54
N THR A 47 26.05 1.25 44.28
CA THR A 47 26.26 0.75 42.91
C THR A 47 25.81 -0.70 42.78
N ALA A 48 24.84 -0.93 41.88
CA ALA A 48 24.31 -2.25 41.53
C ALA A 48 23.88 -3.11 42.73
N ALA A 49 23.50 -2.50 43.86
CA ALA A 49 23.08 -3.22 45.06
C ALA A 49 21.58 -3.59 45.01
N GLU A 50 21.22 -4.64 45.75
CA GLU A 50 19.84 -5.05 45.95
C GLU A 50 19.50 -4.87 47.44
N ILE A 51 18.64 -3.91 47.73
CA ILE A 51 18.22 -3.58 49.10
C ILE A 51 16.73 -3.86 49.25
N VAL A 52 16.41 -4.78 50.15
CA VAL A 52 15.04 -5.24 50.42
C VAL A 52 14.72 -5.01 51.89
N ALA A 53 13.64 -4.28 52.16
CA ALA A 53 13.08 -4.12 53.50
C ALA A 53 11.64 -4.65 53.55
N LEU A 54 11.27 -5.31 54.64
CA LEU A 54 9.86 -5.69 54.85
C LEU A 54 8.99 -4.45 55.06
N ASN A 55 9.50 -3.49 55.84
CA ASN A 55 8.89 -2.21 56.15
C ASN A 55 9.62 -1.12 55.33
N ASP A 56 10.31 -0.19 55.98
CA ASP A 56 10.80 1.03 55.35
C ASP A 56 12.25 0.90 54.85
N ILE A 57 12.54 1.56 53.72
CA ILE A 57 13.89 1.91 53.29
C ILE A 57 14.04 3.42 53.40
N THR A 58 15.06 3.88 54.12
CA THR A 58 15.44 5.30 54.16
C THR A 58 16.90 5.44 53.77
N ALA A 59 17.16 6.20 52.71
CA ALA A 59 18.48 6.59 52.25
C ALA A 59 18.65 8.10 52.44
N PHE A 60 19.65 8.49 53.22
CA PHE A 60 19.87 9.86 53.64
C PHE A 60 21.35 10.24 53.48
N ALA A 61 21.60 11.42 52.91
CA ALA A 61 22.94 11.98 52.79
C ALA A 61 22.96 13.50 53.01
N GLU A 62 24.03 14.02 53.61
CA GLU A 62 24.24 15.47 53.71
C GLU A 62 24.50 16.09 52.32
N LYS A 63 25.17 15.35 51.43
CA LYS A 63 25.50 15.73 50.05
C LYS A 63 24.84 14.75 49.06
N ASP A 64 25.49 14.39 47.96
CA ASP A 64 24.87 13.66 46.86
C ASP A 64 24.48 12.23 47.22
N ILE A 65 23.37 11.75 46.66
CA ILE A 65 23.00 10.34 46.61
C ILE A 65 23.08 9.86 45.17
N VAL A 66 23.90 8.83 44.91
CA VAL A 66 24.01 8.20 43.60
C VAL A 66 23.55 6.75 43.68
N LEU A 67 22.44 6.43 43.00
CA LEU A 67 22.01 5.07 42.71
C LEU A 67 22.62 4.66 41.38
N GLY A 68 23.84 4.13 41.44
CA GLY A 68 24.67 3.77 40.31
C GLY A 68 24.41 2.35 39.79
N THR A 69 24.94 2.10 38.59
CA THR A 69 24.92 0.79 37.95
C THR A 69 26.32 0.21 37.83
N ALA A 70 26.42 -1.09 37.59
CA ALA A 70 27.66 -1.77 37.23
C ALA A 70 27.52 -2.39 35.84
N GLU A 71 28.62 -2.44 35.09
CA GLU A 71 28.63 -2.95 33.73
C GLU A 71 29.21 -4.36 33.69
N ASP A 72 28.43 -5.32 33.24
CA ASP A 72 28.85 -6.70 33.04
C ASP A 72 29.22 -6.91 31.58
N THR A 73 30.36 -7.52 31.31
CA THR A 73 30.82 -7.80 29.95
C THR A 73 30.85 -9.31 29.70
N GLU A 74 30.15 -9.77 28.66
CA GLU A 74 30.22 -11.12 28.15
C GLU A 74 30.80 -11.14 26.74
N THR A 75 31.93 -11.82 26.56
CA THR A 75 32.50 -12.11 25.25
C THR A 75 32.31 -13.59 24.92
N LYS A 76 31.49 -13.88 23.91
CA LYS A 76 31.35 -15.20 23.31
C LYS A 76 32.09 -15.23 21.98
N SER A 77 33.06 -16.13 21.84
CA SER A 77 33.68 -16.40 20.54
C SER A 77 33.56 -17.86 20.18
N GLU A 78 32.94 -18.14 19.05
CA GLU A 78 32.86 -19.46 18.45
C GLU A 78 33.64 -19.48 17.14
N LYS A 79 34.51 -20.47 17.00
CA LYS A 79 35.22 -20.77 15.77
C LYS A 79 35.04 -22.23 15.42
N GLU A 80 34.34 -22.47 14.33
CA GLU A 80 34.12 -23.80 13.80
C GLU A 80 34.78 -23.96 12.43
N ILE A 81 35.79 -24.84 12.36
CA ILE A 81 36.38 -25.27 11.11
C ILE A 81 35.96 -26.71 10.85
N ARG A 82 35.18 -26.94 9.79
CA ARG A 82 34.86 -28.27 9.30
C ARG A 82 35.66 -28.54 8.03
N LYS A 83 36.48 -29.58 8.05
CA LYS A 83 37.12 -30.11 6.84
C LYS A 83 36.63 -31.54 6.63
N SER A 84 35.98 -31.78 5.50
CA SER A 84 35.64 -33.12 5.06
C SER A 84 36.23 -33.34 3.69
N SER A 85 36.95 -34.43 3.51
CA SER A 85 37.36 -34.87 2.19
C SER A 85 37.24 -36.37 2.10
N GLY A 86 36.66 -36.89 1.04
CA GLY A 86 36.52 -38.33 0.89
C GLY A 86 35.72 -38.72 -0.32
N LEU A 87 35.75 -40.02 -0.59
CA LEU A 87 34.88 -40.68 -1.52
C LEU A 87 33.51 -40.83 -0.85
N SER A 88 32.48 -40.30 -1.49
CA SER A 88 31.09 -40.44 -1.05
C SER A 88 30.29 -41.12 -2.14
N ALA A 89 29.61 -42.20 -1.77
CA ALA A 89 28.51 -42.75 -2.52
C ALA A 89 27.22 -42.27 -1.86
N SER A 90 26.35 -41.56 -2.59
CA SER A 90 25.04 -41.14 -2.11
C SER A 90 23.96 -41.66 -3.03
N LYS A 91 22.88 -42.17 -2.44
CA LYS A 91 21.64 -42.52 -3.12
C LYS A 91 20.57 -41.59 -2.57
N SER A 92 20.25 -40.54 -3.30
CA SER A 92 19.24 -39.56 -2.89
C SER A 92 18.50 -39.10 -4.13
N ARG A 93 17.20 -38.84 -4.00
CA ARG A 93 16.41 -38.26 -5.08
C ARG A 93 16.44 -39.08 -6.38
N GLY A 94 16.55 -40.40 -6.25
CA GLY A 94 16.64 -41.34 -7.38
C GLY A 94 17.96 -41.34 -8.17
N VAL A 95 18.97 -40.55 -7.75
CA VAL A 95 20.33 -40.56 -8.31
C VAL A 95 21.30 -41.22 -7.34
N ALA A 96 22.11 -42.15 -7.86
CA ALA A 96 23.25 -42.75 -7.21
C ALA A 96 24.49 -42.01 -7.72
N SER A 97 25.16 -41.25 -6.88
CA SER A 97 26.40 -40.57 -7.23
C SER A 97 27.55 -41.13 -6.43
N VAL A 98 28.65 -41.45 -7.10
CA VAL A 98 29.93 -41.79 -6.48
C VAL A 98 30.92 -40.73 -6.90
N GLY A 99 31.51 -40.04 -5.93
CA GLY A 99 32.44 -38.96 -6.24
C GLY A 99 33.38 -38.66 -5.09
N TYR A 100 34.41 -37.90 -5.39
CA TYR A 100 35.28 -37.31 -4.40
C TYR A 100 34.84 -35.86 -4.17
N SER A 101 34.62 -35.49 -2.90
CA SER A 101 34.37 -34.09 -2.54
C SER A 101 35.34 -33.65 -1.45
N LYS A 102 35.71 -32.37 -1.51
CA LYS A 102 36.49 -31.66 -0.51
C LYS A 102 35.71 -30.41 -0.12
N ASN A 103 35.28 -30.37 1.13
CA ASN A 103 34.57 -29.25 1.71
C ASN A 103 35.40 -28.68 2.86
N LYS A 104 35.49 -27.36 2.90
CA LYS A 104 36.05 -26.61 4.01
C LYS A 104 35.10 -25.47 4.34
N SER A 105 34.56 -25.46 5.55
CA SER A 105 33.92 -24.27 6.13
C SER A 105 34.74 -23.72 7.29
N ASP A 106 34.76 -22.40 7.44
CA ASP A 106 35.33 -21.63 8.54
C ASP A 106 34.24 -20.64 8.96
N MET A 107 33.57 -20.94 10.06
CA MET A 107 32.60 -20.06 10.70
C MET A 107 33.27 -19.42 11.91
N ARG A 108 33.17 -18.11 12.02
CA ARG A 108 33.61 -17.35 13.19
C ARG A 108 32.48 -16.43 13.60
N ASP A 109 32.13 -16.51 14.86
CA ASP A 109 31.12 -15.68 15.48
C ASP A 109 31.76 -15.09 16.73
N LYS A 110 31.74 -13.77 16.86
CA LYS A 110 32.24 -13.07 18.04
C LYS A 110 31.17 -12.08 18.47
N ASN A 111 30.52 -12.38 19.58
CA ASN A 111 29.60 -11.47 20.23
C ASN A 111 30.26 -10.89 21.48
N VAL A 112 30.24 -9.56 21.61
CA VAL A 112 30.64 -8.84 22.81
C VAL A 112 29.40 -8.08 23.27
N ALA A 113 28.85 -8.47 24.40
CA ALA A 113 27.70 -7.82 25.00
C ALA A 113 28.11 -7.19 26.35
N THR A 114 27.72 -5.94 26.56
CA THR A 114 27.79 -5.25 27.84
C THR A 114 26.37 -5.06 28.36
N SER A 115 26.07 -5.63 29.52
CA SER A 115 24.78 -5.52 30.19
C SER A 115 24.89 -4.70 31.45
N ILE A 116 23.80 -4.07 31.88
CA ILE A 116 23.81 -3.17 33.02
C ILE A 116 23.14 -3.83 34.22
N ALA A 117 23.90 -4.04 35.29
CA ALA A 117 23.38 -4.39 36.60
C ALA A 117 22.89 -3.12 37.30
N THR A 118 21.56 -2.99 37.43
CA THR A 118 20.92 -1.81 38.00
C THR A 118 20.77 -1.91 39.52
N MET A 119 20.65 -0.75 40.18
CA MET A 119 20.29 -0.67 41.59
C MET A 119 18.84 -1.11 41.79
N VAL A 120 18.56 -1.90 42.83
CA VAL A 120 17.20 -2.29 43.22
C VAL A 120 16.94 -1.89 44.68
N LEU A 121 15.90 -1.09 44.89
CA LEU A 121 15.35 -0.72 46.19
C LEU A 121 13.93 -1.26 46.27
N ASN A 122 13.65 -2.12 47.25
CA ASN A 122 12.32 -2.74 47.40
C ASN A 122 11.86 -2.71 48.86
N SER A 123 10.94 -1.80 49.17
CA SER A 123 10.20 -1.75 50.43
C SER A 123 8.88 -2.51 50.26
N VAL A 124 8.73 -3.67 50.89
CA VAL A 124 7.61 -4.59 50.58
C VAL A 124 6.26 -4.06 51.07
N SER A 125 6.20 -3.55 52.30
CA SER A 125 4.96 -3.07 52.93
C SER A 125 5.06 -1.66 53.54
N GLY A 126 6.24 -1.04 53.43
CA GLY A 126 6.53 0.29 53.96
C GLY A 126 6.76 1.33 52.87
N ASN A 127 7.45 2.39 53.25
CA ASN A 127 7.82 3.51 52.40
C ASN A 127 9.27 3.38 51.92
N LEU A 128 9.56 4.04 50.79
CA LEU A 128 10.92 4.31 50.35
C LEU A 128 11.16 5.82 50.39
N THR A 129 12.15 6.25 51.15
CA THR A 129 12.55 7.67 51.24
C THR A 129 14.01 7.82 50.85
N ILE A 130 14.28 8.71 49.90
CA ILE A 130 15.62 9.06 49.43
C ILE A 130 15.75 10.58 49.57
N SER A 131 16.63 11.05 50.44
CA SER A 131 16.76 12.49 50.73
C SER A 131 18.23 12.90 50.83
N SER A 132 18.66 13.73 49.89
CA SER A 132 19.87 14.53 50.00
C SER A 132 19.51 15.90 50.59
N ILE A 133 20.27 16.45 51.55
CA ILE A 133 19.98 17.79 52.12
C ILE A 133 20.61 18.93 51.30
N HIS A 134 21.88 18.82 50.93
CA HIS A 134 22.63 19.89 50.25
C HIS A 134 23.24 19.47 48.91
N GLY A 135 22.86 18.30 48.40
CA GLY A 135 23.36 17.75 47.14
C GLY A 135 22.23 17.21 46.27
N ASP A 136 22.62 16.48 45.23
CA ASP A 136 21.71 15.96 44.22
C ASP A 136 21.32 14.51 44.49
N VAL A 137 20.18 14.09 43.94
CA VAL A 137 19.83 12.66 43.83
C VAL A 137 19.95 12.24 42.38
N THR A 138 20.91 11.37 42.09
CA THR A 138 21.10 10.79 40.75
C THR A 138 20.75 9.31 40.76
N SER A 139 19.80 8.91 39.94
CA SER A 139 19.37 7.53 39.72
C SER A 139 19.68 7.12 38.30
N ASN A 140 20.62 6.19 38.13
CA ASN A 140 20.99 5.63 36.84
C ASN A 140 20.25 4.30 36.66
N ALA A 141 19.15 4.31 35.91
CA ALA A 141 18.32 3.14 35.61
C ALA A 141 17.89 2.30 36.84
N ALA A 142 17.81 2.90 38.02
CA ALA A 142 17.46 2.18 39.24
C ALA A 142 15.99 1.73 39.22
N ARG A 143 15.72 0.61 39.90
CA ARG A 143 14.36 0.11 40.16
C ARG A 143 14.00 0.36 41.62
N MET A 144 12.97 1.15 41.84
CA MET A 144 12.52 1.60 43.15
C MET A 144 11.08 1.16 43.36
N ASN A 145 10.83 0.36 44.38
CA ASN A 145 9.50 -0.17 44.70
C ASN A 145 9.17 0.09 46.16
N ALA A 146 7.94 0.50 46.45
CA ALA A 146 7.42 0.59 47.80
C ALA A 146 5.98 0.07 47.88
N GLY A 147 5.65 -0.67 48.93
CA GLY A 147 4.27 -1.08 49.23
C GLY A 147 3.36 0.09 49.60
N ARG A 148 3.95 1.22 50.02
CA ARG A 148 3.29 2.48 50.35
C ARG A 148 3.93 3.62 49.55
N ASP A 149 4.40 4.67 50.21
CA ASP A 149 4.80 5.91 49.55
C ASP A 149 6.28 5.87 49.11
N ILE A 150 6.59 6.53 48.00
CA ILE A 150 7.95 6.84 47.57
C ILE A 150 8.16 8.35 47.63
N ALA A 151 9.21 8.79 48.33
CA ALA A 151 9.63 10.19 48.39
C ALA A 151 11.10 10.31 47.98
N ILE A 152 11.38 11.13 46.96
CA ILE A 152 12.74 11.43 46.47
C ILE A 152 12.96 12.94 46.55
N GLU A 153 14.02 13.36 47.25
CA GLU A 153 14.29 14.77 47.51
C GLU A 153 15.78 15.11 47.38
N GLY A 154 16.10 16.16 46.62
CA GLY A 154 17.46 16.67 46.43
C GLY A 154 17.47 18.14 46.01
N ASN A 155 18.67 18.71 45.80
CA ASN A 155 18.80 20.02 45.16
C ASN A 155 18.37 19.93 43.70
N ASN A 156 18.89 18.93 42.98
CA ASN A 156 18.39 18.42 41.71
C ASN A 156 18.03 16.93 41.85
N VAL A 157 17.15 16.44 40.98
CA VAL A 157 16.85 15.01 40.86
C VAL A 157 17.01 14.56 39.41
N HIS A 158 17.93 13.63 39.17
CA HIS A 158 18.24 13.10 37.84
C HIS A 158 17.87 11.62 37.74
N LEU A 159 16.94 11.27 36.86
CA LEU A 159 16.55 9.89 36.54
C LEU A 159 17.07 9.53 35.14
N ASN A 160 18.30 9.03 35.07
CA ASN A 160 19.00 8.79 33.82
C ASN A 160 18.75 7.38 33.29
N ALA A 161 18.66 7.26 31.97
CA ALA A 161 18.77 5.98 31.29
C ALA A 161 20.23 5.59 31.15
N MET A 162 20.48 4.29 31.08
CA MET A 162 21.78 3.71 30.80
C MET A 162 21.72 2.95 29.47
N THR A 163 22.87 2.54 28.92
CA THR A 163 22.92 1.91 27.60
C THR A 163 23.70 0.59 27.63
N GLU A 164 23.06 -0.49 27.19
CA GLU A 164 23.71 -1.78 26.94
C GLU A 164 24.23 -1.83 25.52
N HIS A 165 25.45 -2.33 25.31
CA HIS A 165 26.05 -2.43 23.99
C HIS A 165 26.21 -3.90 23.58
N GLU A 166 25.74 -4.28 22.40
CA GLU A 166 25.98 -5.59 21.80
C GLU A 166 26.64 -5.41 20.43
N ASN A 167 27.83 -5.99 20.27
CA ASN A 167 28.56 -6.00 19.01
C ASN A 167 28.80 -7.43 18.56
N ASN A 168 28.12 -7.82 17.49
CA ASN A 168 28.23 -9.13 16.89
C ASN A 168 28.96 -9.09 15.54
N GLN A 169 30.06 -9.84 15.46
CA GLN A 169 30.85 -10.05 14.26
C GLN A 169 30.75 -11.49 13.79
N PHE A 170 29.95 -11.71 12.77
CA PHE A 170 29.80 -13.00 12.11
C PHE A 170 30.57 -13.03 10.80
N SER A 171 31.40 -14.05 10.60
CA SER A 171 32.05 -14.34 9.32
C SER A 171 31.94 -15.83 9.00
N TYR A 172 31.51 -16.13 7.78
CA TYR A 172 31.39 -17.48 7.28
C TYR A 172 32.08 -17.59 5.92
N LYS A 173 33.02 -18.51 5.80
CA LYS A 173 33.71 -18.83 4.55
C LYS A 173 33.56 -20.30 4.27
N SER A 174 32.99 -20.64 3.12
CA SER A 174 32.88 -22.03 2.66
C SER A 174 33.51 -22.18 1.29
N LYS A 175 34.31 -23.23 1.12
CA LYS A 175 34.80 -23.70 -0.18
C LYS A 175 34.46 -25.18 -0.31
N SER A 176 33.70 -25.49 -1.35
CA SER A 176 33.38 -26.85 -1.74
C SER A 176 33.91 -27.10 -3.15
N THR A 177 34.57 -28.23 -3.34
CA THR A 177 34.99 -28.73 -4.64
C THR A 177 34.65 -30.21 -4.67
N GLY A 178 33.93 -30.66 -5.69
CA GLY A 178 33.60 -32.07 -5.87
C GLY A 178 33.68 -32.45 -7.33
N PHE A 179 34.10 -33.68 -7.57
CA PHE A 179 33.97 -34.32 -8.87
C PHE A 179 33.49 -35.75 -8.66
N GLY A 180 32.78 -36.28 -9.63
CA GLY A 180 32.29 -37.65 -9.51
C GLY A 180 31.47 -38.05 -10.69
N VAL A 181 30.86 -39.20 -10.54
CA VAL A 181 30.04 -39.84 -11.55
C VAL A 181 28.67 -40.07 -10.94
N SER A 182 27.62 -39.62 -11.61
CA SER A 182 26.24 -39.83 -11.18
C SER A 182 25.48 -40.70 -12.18
N ALA A 183 24.70 -41.65 -11.66
CA ALA A 183 23.84 -42.53 -12.42
C ALA A 183 22.43 -42.52 -11.81
N VAL A 184 21.41 -42.45 -12.65
CA VAL A 184 20.01 -42.54 -12.22
C VAL A 184 19.70 -44.00 -11.87
N TYR A 185 19.18 -44.26 -10.67
CA TYR A 185 18.72 -45.61 -10.27
C TYR A 185 17.20 -45.68 -10.01
N ASN A 186 16.54 -44.53 -9.78
CA ASN A 186 15.09 -44.43 -9.69
C ASN A 186 14.61 -43.21 -10.49
N PRO A 187 14.34 -43.38 -11.79
CA PRO A 187 14.03 -42.25 -12.68
C PRO A 187 12.75 -41.52 -12.31
N VAL A 188 11.73 -42.21 -11.80
CA VAL A 188 10.46 -41.58 -11.38
C VAL A 188 10.70 -40.57 -10.25
N GLN A 189 11.59 -40.93 -9.31
CA GLN A 189 11.97 -40.03 -8.23
C GLN A 189 12.82 -38.85 -8.75
N VAL A 190 13.75 -39.08 -9.69
CA VAL A 190 14.56 -38.02 -10.32
C VAL A 190 13.70 -36.99 -11.06
N VAL A 191 12.63 -37.41 -11.74
CA VAL A 191 11.66 -36.50 -12.37
C VAL A 191 11.00 -35.61 -11.33
N LYS A 192 10.48 -36.19 -10.23
CA LYS A 192 9.84 -35.40 -9.16
C LYS A 192 10.80 -34.40 -8.51
N ASP A 193 12.05 -34.80 -8.34
CA ASP A 193 13.06 -33.95 -7.70
C ASP A 193 13.60 -32.85 -8.62
N ASN A 194 13.86 -33.15 -9.90
CA ASN A 194 14.19 -32.13 -10.91
C ASN A 194 13.01 -31.14 -11.09
N PHE A 195 11.78 -31.63 -11.02
CA PHE A 195 10.57 -30.80 -11.01
C PHE A 195 10.54 -29.86 -9.81
N GLY A 196 10.76 -30.37 -8.60
CA GLY A 196 10.77 -29.56 -7.37
C GLY A 196 11.90 -28.52 -7.34
N GLU A 197 13.10 -28.88 -7.81
CA GLU A 197 14.24 -27.95 -7.91
C GLU A 197 13.93 -26.79 -8.87
N GLN A 198 13.35 -27.08 -10.02
CA GLN A 198 12.93 -26.06 -10.99
C GLN A 198 11.76 -25.23 -10.47
N ALA A 199 10.75 -25.85 -9.86
CA ALA A 199 9.63 -25.15 -9.23
C ALA A 199 10.11 -24.13 -8.18
N SER A 200 11.10 -24.48 -7.36
CA SER A 200 11.69 -23.59 -6.35
C SER A 200 12.51 -22.42 -6.93
N GLN A 201 12.91 -22.51 -8.20
CA GLN A 201 13.54 -21.41 -8.96
C GLN A 201 12.50 -20.54 -9.69
N GLY A 202 11.21 -20.71 -9.35
CA GLY A 202 10.10 -19.88 -9.85
C GLY A 202 9.44 -20.39 -11.12
N SER A 203 9.59 -21.67 -11.49
CA SER A 203 9.08 -22.17 -12.79
C SER A 203 7.74 -22.93 -12.80
N ALA A 204 7.03 -23.06 -11.67
CA ALA A 204 5.85 -23.93 -11.56
C ALA A 204 4.59 -23.33 -10.91
N ALA A 205 4.40 -21.99 -10.94
CA ALA A 205 3.22 -21.39 -10.31
C ALA A 205 1.92 -21.67 -11.12
N GLY A 206 1.96 -21.58 -12.45
CA GLY A 206 0.80 -21.90 -13.33
C GLY A 206 0.66 -23.36 -13.79
N ILE A 207 -0.52 -23.72 -14.35
CA ILE A 207 -0.86 -25.08 -14.85
C ILE A 207 0.13 -25.55 -15.94
N ILE A 208 0.52 -24.67 -16.87
CA ILE A 208 1.50 -24.98 -17.91
C ILE A 208 2.94 -24.96 -17.36
N GLY A 209 3.25 -24.08 -16.40
CA GLY A 209 4.52 -24.12 -15.65
C GLY A 209 4.73 -25.49 -15.00
N LYS A 210 3.67 -26.10 -14.46
CA LYS A 210 3.69 -27.48 -13.97
C LYS A 210 3.86 -28.52 -15.09
N ILE A 211 3.21 -28.38 -16.26
CA ILE A 211 3.40 -29.33 -17.38
C ILE A 211 4.81 -29.24 -17.98
N LEU A 212 5.34 -28.04 -18.20
CA LEU A 212 6.68 -27.80 -18.74
C LEU A 212 7.78 -28.19 -17.77
N THR A 213 7.62 -27.84 -16.49
CA THR A 213 8.57 -28.28 -15.47
C THR A 213 8.53 -29.80 -15.34
N THR A 214 7.39 -30.45 -15.59
CA THR A 214 7.29 -31.92 -15.64
C THR A 214 7.97 -32.50 -16.88
N ALA A 215 7.78 -31.89 -18.06
CA ALA A 215 8.40 -32.31 -19.30
C ALA A 215 9.92 -32.06 -19.33
N ASP A 216 10.40 -30.93 -18.81
CA ASP A 216 11.83 -30.62 -18.68
C ASP A 216 12.48 -31.51 -17.61
N ALA A 217 11.81 -31.73 -16.48
CA ALA A 217 12.24 -32.71 -15.50
C ALA A 217 12.31 -34.13 -16.10
N ALA A 218 11.36 -34.51 -16.97
CA ALA A 218 11.38 -35.78 -17.70
C ALA A 218 12.50 -35.82 -18.75
N SER A 219 12.77 -34.73 -19.47
CA SER A 219 13.83 -34.64 -20.48
C SER A 219 15.23 -34.65 -19.86
N LYS A 220 15.44 -33.91 -18.77
CA LYS A 220 16.67 -33.93 -17.96
C LYS A 220 16.85 -35.31 -17.35
N THR A 221 15.77 -35.95 -16.90
CA THR A 221 15.84 -37.35 -16.44
C THR A 221 16.19 -38.31 -17.59
N ALA A 222 15.63 -38.13 -18.79
CA ALA A 222 15.95 -38.94 -19.97
C ALA A 222 17.41 -38.78 -20.39
N ASN A 223 17.95 -37.56 -20.42
CA ASN A 223 19.38 -37.29 -20.66
C ASN A 223 20.27 -37.90 -19.56
N GLN A 224 19.83 -37.86 -18.30
CA GLN A 224 20.54 -38.50 -17.19
C GLN A 224 20.44 -40.04 -17.20
N LEU A 225 19.41 -40.61 -17.84
CA LEU A 225 19.25 -42.05 -18.08
C LEU A 225 20.05 -42.53 -19.29
N MET A 226 20.11 -41.73 -20.36
CA MET A 226 20.85 -42.03 -21.59
C MET A 226 22.37 -41.92 -21.40
N ASN A 227 22.82 -41.09 -20.45
CA ASN A 227 24.23 -40.97 -20.06
C ASN A 227 24.45 -41.55 -18.64
N PRO A 228 24.29 -42.88 -18.45
CA PRO A 228 24.54 -43.49 -17.16
C PRO A 228 26.01 -43.32 -16.79
N GLY A 229 26.26 -42.72 -15.63
CA GLY A 229 27.63 -42.42 -15.20
C GLY A 229 28.16 -41.08 -15.72
N SER A 230 27.31 -40.06 -15.78
CA SER A 230 27.71 -38.72 -16.18
C SER A 230 28.72 -38.10 -15.19
N PRO A 231 29.91 -37.68 -15.65
CA PRO A 231 30.84 -36.96 -14.80
C PRO A 231 30.29 -35.58 -14.46
N TYR A 232 30.51 -35.15 -13.23
CA TYR A 232 30.26 -33.80 -12.78
C TYR A 232 31.50 -33.23 -12.10
N PHE A 233 31.65 -31.91 -12.18
CA PHE A 233 32.61 -31.12 -11.45
C PHE A 233 31.89 -29.87 -10.92
N LYS A 234 31.99 -29.61 -9.63
CA LYS A 234 31.39 -28.45 -8.99
C LYS A 234 32.40 -27.83 -8.06
N THR A 235 32.63 -26.53 -8.19
CA THR A 235 33.34 -25.75 -7.18
C THR A 235 32.55 -24.50 -6.83
N GLN A 236 32.42 -24.23 -5.54
CA GLN A 236 31.73 -23.05 -5.04
C GLN A 236 32.49 -22.47 -3.85
N LYS A 237 32.49 -21.15 -3.78
CA LYS A 237 33.02 -20.35 -2.69
C LYS A 237 31.95 -19.38 -2.23
N ILE A 238 31.65 -19.40 -0.94
CA ILE A 238 30.72 -18.48 -0.28
C ILE A 238 31.51 -17.74 0.80
N GLU A 239 31.41 -16.42 0.83
CA GLU A 239 31.86 -15.60 1.96
C GLU A 239 30.71 -14.72 2.41
N LEU A 240 30.38 -14.75 3.69
CA LEU A 240 29.39 -13.89 4.33
C LEU A 240 30.05 -13.21 5.51
N ASN A 241 29.96 -11.88 5.60
CA ASN A 241 30.35 -11.12 6.77
C ASN A 241 29.15 -10.28 7.21
N LYS A 242 28.81 -10.34 8.49
CA LYS A 242 27.75 -9.54 9.11
C LYS A 242 28.34 -8.91 10.37
N ASN A 243 28.24 -7.59 10.46
CA ASN A 243 28.55 -6.82 11.65
C ASN A 243 27.25 -6.21 12.14
N THR A 244 26.92 -6.39 13.41
CA THR A 244 25.73 -5.81 14.02
C THR A 244 26.15 -5.14 15.31
N GLN A 245 25.86 -3.85 15.42
CA GLN A 245 26.02 -3.07 16.64
C GLN A 245 24.63 -2.70 17.13
N LYS A 246 24.36 -2.94 18.40
CA LYS A 246 23.09 -2.63 19.03
C LYS A 246 23.37 -1.91 20.33
N GLU A 247 22.65 -0.82 20.54
CA GLU A 247 22.63 -0.09 21.79
C GLU A 247 21.20 -0.13 22.32
N THR A 248 20.99 -0.66 23.51
CA THR A 248 19.66 -0.79 24.11
C THR A 248 19.59 0.11 25.33
N ALA A 249 18.63 1.03 25.35
CA ALA A 249 18.37 1.84 26.52
C ALA A 249 17.83 0.97 27.67
N VAL A 250 18.37 1.19 28.87
CA VAL A 250 17.91 0.64 30.14
C VAL A 250 17.40 1.82 30.97
N ILE A 251 16.11 1.82 31.25
CA ILE A 251 15.41 2.93 31.90
C ILE A 251 15.17 2.65 33.38
N GLY A 252 14.93 3.72 34.16
CA GLY A 252 14.55 3.62 35.57
C GLY A 252 13.07 3.29 35.75
N HIS A 253 12.74 2.60 36.84
CA HIS A 253 11.37 2.30 37.25
C HIS A 253 11.16 2.75 38.70
N VAL A 254 10.07 3.47 38.95
CA VAL A 254 9.67 3.93 40.28
C VAL A 254 8.20 3.58 40.48
N ASP A 255 7.91 2.60 41.35
CA ASP A 255 6.57 2.05 41.54
C ASP A 255 6.12 2.15 43.00
N ALA A 256 5.21 3.08 43.28
CA ALA A 256 4.65 3.33 44.61
C ALA A 256 3.28 2.65 44.79
N GLY A 257 3.12 1.85 45.85
CA GLY A 257 1.83 1.28 46.26
C GLY A 257 0.87 2.29 46.89
N GLY A 258 1.40 3.45 47.32
CA GLY A 258 0.69 4.64 47.77
C GLY A 258 0.99 5.81 46.83
N ASN A 259 1.51 6.92 47.37
CA ASN A 259 1.83 8.13 46.63
C ASN A 259 3.30 8.17 46.17
N LEU A 260 3.56 8.84 45.04
CA LEU A 260 4.91 9.15 44.56
C LEU A 260 5.16 10.66 44.63
N SER A 261 6.21 11.08 45.33
CA SER A 261 6.67 12.47 45.37
C SER A 261 8.14 12.59 45.00
N ILE A 262 8.44 13.39 43.97
CA ILE A 262 9.80 13.75 43.55
C ILE A 262 9.95 15.26 43.66
N THR A 263 10.94 15.70 44.42
CA THR A 263 11.14 17.13 44.73
C THR A 263 12.59 17.56 44.52
N ALA A 264 12.79 18.53 43.62
CA ALA A 264 14.04 19.28 43.49
C ALA A 264 13.88 20.64 44.18
N ARG A 265 14.55 20.81 45.34
CA ARG A 265 14.39 21.99 46.20
C ARG A 265 14.97 23.26 45.59
N GLU A 266 16.08 23.14 44.85
CA GLU A 266 16.83 24.30 44.36
C GLU A 266 16.92 24.38 42.83
N GLY A 267 16.91 23.24 42.15
CA GLY A 267 17.08 23.17 40.70
C GLY A 267 16.03 22.29 40.04
N ASP A 268 16.50 21.30 39.28
CA ASP A 268 15.74 20.67 38.21
C ASP A 268 15.37 19.22 38.52
N ILE A 269 14.28 18.73 37.92
CA ILE A 269 13.98 17.31 37.78
C ILE A 269 14.23 16.93 36.31
N THR A 270 15.12 15.98 36.04
CA THR A 270 15.35 15.44 34.70
C THR A 270 15.05 13.95 34.65
N SER A 271 14.45 13.47 33.57
CA SER A 271 14.21 12.05 33.31
C SER A 271 14.55 11.69 31.87
N GLN A 272 15.11 10.50 31.65
CA GLN A 272 15.30 9.91 30.33
C GLN A 272 14.53 8.60 30.23
N GLY A 273 13.33 8.64 29.64
CA GLY A 273 12.52 7.45 29.41
C GLY A 273 12.04 6.70 30.67
N SER A 274 12.07 7.32 31.86
CA SER A 274 11.72 6.64 33.11
C SER A 274 10.24 6.26 33.18
N GLN A 275 9.94 5.15 33.86
CA GLN A 275 8.57 4.76 34.22
C GLN A 275 8.30 5.11 35.68
N LEU A 276 7.33 5.98 35.90
CA LEU A 276 6.94 6.48 37.21
C LEU A 276 5.47 6.10 37.44
N SER A 277 5.20 5.29 38.47
CA SER A 277 3.85 4.86 38.78
C SER A 277 3.51 4.99 40.26
N ALA A 278 2.24 5.28 40.54
CA ALA A 278 1.69 5.28 41.88
C ALA A 278 0.24 4.80 41.87
N LYS A 279 -0.19 4.01 42.86
CA LYS A 279 -1.62 3.69 43.02
C LYS A 279 -2.42 4.85 43.59
N GLY A 280 -1.76 5.77 44.29
CA GLY A 280 -2.31 7.04 44.76
C GLY A 280 -1.86 8.20 43.87
N ASP A 281 -1.57 9.33 44.50
CA ASP A 281 -1.19 10.57 43.83
C ASP A 281 0.27 10.55 43.36
N GLY A 282 0.56 11.23 42.26
CA GLY A 282 1.89 11.47 41.73
C GLY A 282 2.24 12.96 41.70
N SER A 283 3.42 13.34 42.21
CA SER A 283 3.87 14.74 42.23
C SER A 283 5.34 14.87 41.86
N LEU A 284 5.63 15.68 40.84
CA LEU A 284 6.96 16.15 40.47
C LEU A 284 7.02 17.66 40.71
N SER A 285 7.87 18.12 41.63
CA SER A 285 8.01 19.54 41.96
C SER A 285 9.46 19.99 41.90
N ALA A 286 9.78 20.86 40.94
CA ALA A 286 11.08 21.50 40.80
C ALA A 286 10.99 23.00 41.09
N LYS A 287 12.08 23.58 41.59
CA LYS A 287 12.17 25.04 41.73
C LYS A 287 12.39 25.70 40.37
N ARG A 288 13.26 25.13 39.54
CA ARG A 288 13.59 25.60 38.19
C ARG A 288 12.81 24.80 37.16
N ASP A 289 13.37 23.73 36.60
CA ASP A 289 12.80 23.03 35.44
C ASP A 289 12.35 21.59 35.73
N VAL A 290 11.32 21.12 35.03
CA VAL A 290 11.00 19.69 34.92
C VAL A 290 11.15 19.26 33.46
N GLN A 291 12.13 18.42 33.16
CA GLN A 291 12.43 17.94 31.82
C GLN A 291 12.33 16.41 31.74
N LEU A 292 11.30 15.92 31.05
CA LEU A 292 11.09 14.49 30.80
C LEU A 292 11.45 14.19 29.34
N ASP A 293 12.71 13.83 29.14
CA ASP A 293 13.30 13.44 27.86
C ASP A 293 13.08 11.96 27.54
N VAL A 294 13.65 11.56 26.40
CA VAL A 294 13.62 10.22 25.84
C VAL A 294 14.91 9.44 26.10
N ALA A 295 14.81 8.11 26.21
CA ALA A 295 15.94 7.21 26.19
C ALA A 295 16.12 6.59 24.80
N THR A 296 17.35 6.56 24.28
CA THR A 296 17.60 6.17 22.88
C THR A 296 18.14 4.73 22.79
N SER A 297 17.51 3.91 21.93
CA SER A 297 18.05 2.62 21.49
C SER A 297 18.44 2.70 20.02
N SER A 298 19.58 2.14 19.64
CA SER A 298 20.09 2.14 18.26
C SER A 298 20.44 0.72 17.79
N THR A 299 20.34 0.46 16.50
CA THR A 299 20.85 -0.77 15.87
C THR A 299 21.41 -0.44 14.51
N SER A 300 22.69 -0.75 14.30
CA SER A 300 23.37 -0.64 13.02
C SER A 300 23.81 -2.01 12.51
N GLN A 301 23.58 -2.28 11.24
CA GLN A 301 23.91 -3.55 10.61
C GLN A 301 24.62 -3.35 9.29
N ASN A 302 25.70 -4.09 9.11
CA ASN A 302 26.51 -4.09 7.91
C ASN A 302 26.72 -5.52 7.42
N ASN A 303 26.18 -5.83 6.25
CA ASN A 303 26.12 -7.15 5.67
C ASN A 303 26.83 -7.17 4.31
N ARG A 304 27.70 -8.16 4.12
CA ARG A 304 28.36 -8.40 2.84
C ARG A 304 28.38 -9.89 2.53
N SER A 305 27.71 -10.27 1.47
CA SER A 305 27.77 -11.61 0.91
C SER A 305 28.59 -11.60 -0.40
N THR A 306 29.35 -12.66 -0.64
CA THR A 306 29.88 -12.96 -1.97
C THR A 306 29.75 -14.44 -2.22
N ARG A 307 29.30 -14.79 -3.42
CA ARG A 307 29.17 -16.18 -3.85
C ARG A 307 29.76 -16.32 -5.24
N LYS A 308 30.65 -17.30 -5.43
CA LYS A 308 31.25 -17.61 -6.71
C LYS A 308 31.25 -19.11 -6.93
N GLY A 309 30.96 -19.56 -8.15
CA GLY A 309 31.04 -20.98 -8.44
C GLY A 309 31.16 -21.30 -9.90
N ILE A 310 31.60 -22.53 -10.15
CA ILE A 310 31.66 -23.18 -11.46
C ILE A 310 31.00 -24.54 -11.27
N GLU A 311 30.03 -24.86 -12.10
CA GLU A 311 29.39 -26.16 -12.15
C GLU A 311 29.49 -26.68 -13.58
N LEU A 312 29.91 -27.92 -13.74
CA LEU A 312 30.02 -28.63 -15.01
C LEU A 312 29.43 -30.01 -14.79
N ASN A 313 28.45 -30.40 -15.58
CA ASN A 313 27.85 -31.72 -15.52
C ASN A 313 27.60 -32.20 -16.94
N ALA A 314 28.17 -33.36 -17.30
CA ALA A 314 28.03 -33.89 -18.66
C ALA A 314 26.57 -34.18 -19.06
N SER A 315 25.66 -34.38 -18.09
CA SER A 315 24.23 -34.59 -18.34
C SER A 315 23.34 -33.35 -18.16
N LYS A 316 23.80 -32.31 -17.47
CA LYS A 316 23.00 -31.11 -17.12
C LYS A 316 23.60 -29.78 -17.62
N GLY A 317 24.71 -29.79 -18.36
CA GLY A 317 25.41 -28.59 -18.81
C GLY A 317 26.32 -27.97 -17.75
N GLY A 318 26.79 -26.74 -17.98
CA GLY A 318 27.69 -26.06 -17.05
C GLY A 318 27.50 -24.55 -17.00
N GLY A 319 27.99 -23.93 -15.93
CA GLY A 319 27.90 -22.49 -15.74
C GLY A 319 28.85 -21.93 -14.69
N ILE A 320 29.11 -20.63 -14.80
CA ILE A 320 29.93 -19.84 -13.89
C ILE A 320 29.06 -18.74 -13.31
N TYR A 321 29.15 -18.50 -12.02
CA TYR A 321 28.41 -17.42 -11.37
C TYR A 321 29.26 -16.63 -10.38
N SER A 322 28.96 -15.34 -10.26
CA SER A 322 29.56 -14.41 -9.31
C SER A 322 28.52 -13.42 -8.82
N GLU A 323 28.20 -13.51 -7.54
CA GLU A 323 27.19 -12.70 -6.85
C GLU A 323 27.86 -11.95 -5.71
N LYS A 324 27.46 -10.69 -5.52
CA LYS A 324 27.87 -9.85 -4.40
C LYS A 324 26.66 -9.07 -3.92
N ASP A 325 26.32 -9.21 -2.65
CA ASP A 325 25.27 -8.42 -2.00
C ASP A 325 25.90 -7.59 -0.88
N LEU A 326 25.45 -6.35 -0.78
CA LEU A 326 25.76 -5.40 0.28
C LEU A 326 24.43 -4.97 0.92
N GLY A 327 24.41 -4.87 2.23
CA GLY A 327 23.28 -4.33 2.97
C GLY A 327 23.77 -3.53 4.16
N GLU A 328 23.20 -2.36 4.35
CA GLU A 328 23.38 -1.49 5.49
C GLU A 328 22.00 -1.17 6.04
N GLY A 329 21.88 -1.07 7.36
CA GLY A 329 20.61 -0.76 8.00
C GLY A 329 20.82 -0.19 9.38
N ASP A 330 20.21 0.95 9.63
CA ASP A 330 20.27 1.68 10.89
C ASP A 330 18.84 1.91 11.40
N THR A 331 18.66 1.77 12.70
CA THR A 331 17.39 2.08 13.37
C THR A 331 17.68 2.78 14.67
N VAL A 332 17.02 3.90 14.91
CA VAL A 332 17.05 4.65 16.17
C VAL A 332 15.63 4.75 16.68
N THR A 333 15.42 4.47 17.96
CA THR A 333 14.11 4.55 18.62
C THR A 333 14.26 5.26 19.94
N GLU A 334 13.50 6.35 20.09
CA GLU A 334 13.40 7.11 21.33
C GLU A 334 12.24 6.58 22.18
N GLN A 335 12.51 6.31 23.46
CA GLN A 335 11.55 5.84 24.44
C GLN A 335 11.24 6.97 25.41
N ALA A 336 10.02 7.51 25.36
CA ALA A 336 9.59 8.59 26.23
C ALA A 336 9.34 8.15 27.69
N SER A 337 9.31 9.12 28.60
CA SER A 337 8.92 8.87 29.99
C SER A 337 7.41 8.54 30.10
N VAL A 338 7.06 7.66 31.03
CA VAL A 338 5.66 7.25 31.29
C VAL A 338 5.32 7.49 32.75
N LEU A 339 4.27 8.25 33.00
CA LEU A 339 3.74 8.61 34.31
C LEU A 339 2.32 8.07 34.43
N SER A 340 2.07 7.19 35.40
CA SER A 340 0.77 6.52 35.59
C SER A 340 0.32 6.56 37.04
N PHE A 341 -0.78 7.26 37.32
CA PHE A 341 -1.24 7.54 38.68
C PHE A 341 -2.70 7.12 38.90
N GLY A 342 -2.95 6.32 39.94
CA GLY A 342 -4.31 5.95 40.34
C GLY A 342 -5.08 7.08 41.06
N GLY A 343 -4.38 8.14 41.48
CA GLY A 343 -4.95 9.36 42.04
C GLY A 343 -4.81 10.56 41.11
N ASN A 344 -4.50 11.72 41.68
CA ASN A 344 -4.19 12.95 40.94
C ASN A 344 -2.72 12.99 40.52
N SER A 345 -2.42 13.78 39.49
CA SER A 345 -1.05 14.09 39.09
C SER A 345 -0.75 15.58 39.17
N SER A 346 0.48 15.92 39.56
CA SER A 346 1.00 17.30 39.53
C SER A 346 2.42 17.32 39.00
N VAL A 347 2.66 18.09 37.94
CA VAL A 347 4.01 18.42 37.43
C VAL A 347 4.20 19.92 37.54
N THR A 348 5.17 20.35 38.36
CA THR A 348 5.33 21.76 38.70
C THR A 348 6.78 22.22 38.61
N ALA A 349 7.01 23.25 37.79
CA ALA A 349 8.24 24.03 37.71
C ALA A 349 7.95 25.43 38.27
N LYS A 350 8.42 25.75 39.48
CA LYS A 350 7.98 26.99 40.17
C LYS A 350 8.46 28.28 39.50
N GLN A 351 9.63 28.25 38.86
CA GLN A 351 10.28 29.43 38.27
C GLN A 351 10.72 29.21 36.82
N GLY A 352 10.87 27.96 36.39
CA GLY A 352 11.30 27.60 35.04
C GLY A 352 10.21 26.84 34.29
N ASP A 353 10.64 25.96 33.41
CA ASP A 353 9.83 25.35 32.36
C ASP A 353 9.45 23.90 32.67
N VAL A 354 8.33 23.44 32.10
CA VAL A 354 7.99 22.02 32.00
C VAL A 354 8.14 21.58 30.55
N ARG A 355 9.05 20.63 30.28
CA ARG A 355 9.30 20.07 28.93
C ARG A 355 9.06 18.56 28.93
N LEU A 356 8.10 18.11 28.10
CA LEU A 356 7.67 16.71 28.03
C LEU A 356 7.84 16.18 26.60
N ALA A 357 8.84 15.32 26.36
CA ALA A 357 9.11 14.76 25.03
C ALA A 357 8.45 13.39 24.86
N GLY A 358 7.41 13.30 24.03
CA GLY A 358 6.63 12.08 23.77
C GLY A 358 5.99 11.46 25.03
N THR A 359 5.98 12.20 26.14
CA THR A 359 5.66 11.68 27.47
C THR A 359 4.20 11.25 27.54
N GLN A 360 3.94 10.12 28.18
CA GLN A 360 2.60 9.66 28.50
C GLN A 360 2.32 9.92 29.98
N LEU A 361 1.47 10.90 30.28
CA LEU A 361 1.01 11.22 31.63
C LEU A 361 -0.47 10.84 31.74
N VAL A 362 -0.77 9.81 32.52
CA VAL A 362 -2.13 9.31 32.71
C VAL A 362 -2.47 9.29 34.21
N SER A 363 -3.62 9.84 34.56
CA SER A 363 -4.16 9.79 35.91
C SER A 363 -5.63 9.35 35.92
N GLU A 364 -6.07 8.65 36.96
CA GLU A 364 -7.51 8.45 37.17
C GLU A 364 -8.20 9.75 37.62
N GLY A 365 -7.54 10.54 38.48
CA GLY A 365 -7.99 11.83 38.99
C GLY A 365 -7.55 13.02 38.11
N ASP A 366 -7.44 14.20 38.70
CA ASP A 366 -7.06 15.42 37.99
C ASP A 366 -5.56 15.43 37.62
N ASN A 367 -5.21 15.97 36.46
CA ASN A 367 -3.83 16.28 36.07
C ASN A 367 -3.59 17.78 36.12
N ARG A 368 -2.57 18.22 36.85
CA ARG A 368 -2.12 19.61 36.85
C ARG A 368 -0.69 19.74 36.32
N ILE A 369 -0.48 20.58 35.32
CA ILE A 369 0.85 20.99 34.85
C ILE A 369 0.98 22.49 35.07
N SER A 370 2.02 22.92 35.78
CA SER A 370 2.23 24.34 36.07
C SER A 370 3.71 24.71 35.92
N ALA A 371 3.99 25.75 35.14
CA ALA A 371 5.32 26.30 34.93
C ALA A 371 5.34 27.80 35.24
N GLY A 372 6.38 28.26 35.93
CA GLY A 372 6.68 29.68 36.06
C GLY A 372 7.14 30.31 34.74
N GLY A 373 7.70 29.49 33.85
CA GLY A 373 8.01 29.80 32.46
C GLY A 373 7.08 29.07 31.48
N ASP A 374 7.66 28.32 30.55
CA ASP A 374 6.94 27.67 29.45
C ASP A 374 6.45 26.26 29.81
N VAL A 375 5.35 25.82 29.19
CA VAL A 375 4.96 24.40 29.11
C VAL A 375 5.10 23.93 27.66
N VAL A 376 6.00 22.98 27.43
CA VAL A 376 6.32 22.48 26.08
C VAL A 376 6.11 20.97 26.00
N LEU A 377 5.19 20.55 25.13
CA LEU A 377 4.85 19.15 24.86
C LEU A 377 5.33 18.78 23.44
N THR A 378 6.35 17.94 23.32
CA THR A 378 6.97 17.58 22.04
C THR A 378 6.79 16.09 21.71
N THR A 379 7.37 15.67 20.58
CA THR A 379 7.33 14.28 20.11
C THR A 379 8.60 13.50 20.46
N ALA A 380 8.49 12.19 20.63
CA ALA A 380 9.59 11.24 20.52
C ALA A 380 9.71 10.71 19.09
N GLU A 381 10.91 10.39 18.63
CA GLU A 381 11.17 9.98 17.25
C GLU A 381 11.59 8.51 17.09
N LYS A 382 11.23 7.94 15.93
CA LYS A 382 11.79 6.71 15.41
C LYS A 382 12.32 6.93 14.00
N ARG A 383 13.59 6.59 13.80
CA ARG A 383 14.30 6.73 12.51
C ARG A 383 14.71 5.37 11.99
N VAL A 384 14.45 5.09 10.72
CA VAL A 384 14.85 3.84 10.04
C VAL A 384 15.53 4.21 8.73
N GLY A 385 16.77 3.76 8.55
CA GLY A 385 17.51 3.87 7.30
C GLY A 385 17.96 2.49 6.83
N GLN A 386 17.80 2.18 5.55
CA GLN A 386 18.21 0.90 4.98
C GLN A 386 18.73 1.12 3.56
N SER A 387 19.84 0.47 3.23
CA SER A 387 20.41 0.49 1.89
C SER A 387 20.88 -0.91 1.50
N THR A 388 20.50 -1.38 0.32
CA THR A 388 20.95 -2.66 -0.21
C THR A 388 21.44 -2.50 -1.64
N SER A 389 22.45 -3.28 -2.02
CA SER A 389 22.92 -3.35 -3.39
C SER A 389 23.33 -4.78 -3.74
N SER A 390 22.83 -5.29 -4.86
CA SER A 390 23.20 -6.59 -5.40
C SER A 390 23.84 -6.46 -6.78
N LYS A 391 24.84 -7.31 -7.03
CA LYS A 391 25.50 -7.47 -8.33
C LYS A 391 25.68 -8.95 -8.61
N LYS A 392 24.91 -9.45 -9.57
CA LYS A 392 24.92 -10.85 -9.98
C LYS A 392 25.37 -10.98 -11.43
N HIS A 393 26.27 -11.92 -11.67
CA HIS A 393 26.74 -12.32 -13.00
C HIS A 393 26.64 -13.83 -13.11
N HIS A 394 26.00 -14.31 -14.17
CA HIS A 394 25.88 -15.73 -14.49
C HIS A 394 26.27 -15.95 -15.96
N ILE A 395 26.95 -17.06 -16.23
CA ILE A 395 27.27 -17.56 -17.57
C ILE A 395 26.85 -19.02 -17.59
N GLY A 396 25.91 -19.43 -18.43
CA GLY A 396 25.41 -20.82 -18.51
C GLY A 396 23.89 -20.89 -18.62
N GLU A 397 23.31 -22.08 -18.37
CA GLU A 397 21.84 -22.28 -18.35
C GLU A 397 21.24 -21.74 -17.04
N ALA A 398 20.20 -20.91 -17.15
CA ALA A 398 19.47 -20.28 -16.06
C ALA A 398 17.96 -20.27 -16.35
N VAL A 399 17.16 -20.46 -15.31
CA VAL A 399 15.71 -20.26 -15.34
C VAL A 399 15.43 -18.77 -15.13
N VAL A 400 14.75 -18.13 -16.07
CA VAL A 400 14.52 -16.68 -16.07
C VAL A 400 13.07 -16.32 -15.72
N SER A 401 12.10 -17.18 -16.07
CA SER A 401 10.69 -17.05 -15.70
C SER A 401 9.98 -18.41 -15.73
N GLU A 402 8.67 -18.43 -15.47
CA GLU A 402 7.82 -19.63 -15.55
C GLU A 402 7.90 -20.34 -16.90
N THR A 403 7.99 -19.59 -17.98
CA THR A 403 7.90 -20.10 -19.36
C THR A 403 9.17 -19.88 -20.18
N GLU A 404 10.23 -19.29 -19.61
CA GLU A 404 11.48 -18.97 -20.31
C GLU A 404 12.71 -19.60 -19.64
N ARG A 405 13.55 -20.23 -20.46
CA ARG A 405 14.89 -20.73 -20.12
C ARG A 405 15.93 -19.97 -20.92
N PHE A 406 17.08 -19.70 -20.31
CA PHE A 406 18.13 -18.89 -20.91
C PHE A 406 19.51 -19.55 -20.76
N GLY A 407 20.29 -19.66 -21.83
CA GLY A 407 21.65 -20.17 -21.85
C GLY A 407 22.63 -19.10 -22.34
N GLY A 408 23.41 -18.47 -21.45
CA GLY A 408 24.35 -17.43 -21.87
C GLY A 408 24.81 -16.54 -20.74
N TYR A 409 25.21 -15.31 -21.06
CA TYR A 409 25.60 -14.29 -20.10
C TYR A 409 24.39 -13.52 -19.57
N HIS A 410 24.27 -13.45 -18.24
CA HIS A 410 23.21 -12.75 -17.52
C HIS A 410 23.82 -11.86 -16.44
N ARG A 411 23.43 -10.59 -16.39
CA ARG A 411 23.87 -9.64 -15.35
C ARG A 411 22.69 -8.88 -14.78
N GLN A 412 22.53 -8.98 -13.47
CA GLN A 412 21.57 -8.23 -12.69
C GLN A 412 22.28 -7.29 -11.72
N LEU A 413 21.91 -6.02 -11.77
CA LEU A 413 22.29 -5.00 -10.80
C LEU A 413 21.02 -4.51 -10.12
N SER A 414 21.02 -4.45 -8.79
CA SER A 414 19.97 -3.77 -8.03
C SER A 414 20.59 -2.89 -6.94
N SER A 415 19.94 -1.78 -6.65
CA SER A 415 20.17 -1.00 -5.43
C SER A 415 18.87 -0.41 -4.95
N GLU A 416 18.62 -0.49 -3.66
CA GLU A 416 17.42 0.04 -3.00
C GLU A 416 17.86 0.77 -1.73
N SER A 417 17.29 1.94 -1.47
CA SER A 417 17.52 2.71 -0.27
C SER A 417 16.21 3.29 0.22
N HIS A 418 15.99 3.24 1.54
CA HIS A 418 14.80 3.70 2.20
C HIS A 418 15.17 4.37 3.52
N ASP A 419 14.70 5.60 3.73
CA ASP A 419 14.84 6.33 4.97
C ASP A 419 13.47 6.80 5.45
N SER A 420 13.19 6.73 6.74
CA SER A 420 11.95 7.24 7.33
C SER A 420 12.14 7.79 8.74
N VAL A 421 11.35 8.80 9.08
CA VAL A 421 11.24 9.38 10.43
C VAL A 421 9.76 9.43 10.80
N SER A 422 9.40 8.86 11.94
CA SER A 422 8.06 8.92 12.51
C SER A 422 8.08 9.52 13.91
N HIS A 423 7.05 10.31 14.24
CA HIS A 423 6.92 11.04 15.50
C HIS A 423 5.78 10.44 16.35
N SER A 424 5.97 10.46 17.67
CA SER A 424 4.95 10.12 18.68
C SER A 424 4.84 11.28 19.65
N GLY A 425 3.73 12.03 19.62
CA GLY A 425 3.50 13.16 20.52
C GLY A 425 3.26 12.78 21.97
N ALA A 426 3.37 13.77 22.85
CA ALA A 426 3.00 13.62 24.26
C ALA A 426 1.49 13.39 24.41
N THR A 427 1.11 12.61 25.43
CA THR A 427 -0.28 12.31 25.78
C THR A 427 -0.51 12.65 27.25
N ILE A 428 -1.39 13.61 27.51
CA ILE A 428 -1.80 14.00 28.86
C ILE A 428 -3.27 13.62 29.04
N ALA A 429 -3.57 12.67 29.93
CA ALA A 429 -4.90 12.09 30.03
C ALA A 429 -5.41 11.97 31.48
N SER A 430 -6.57 12.57 31.76
CA SER A 430 -7.34 12.35 32.98
C SER A 430 -8.55 11.48 32.68
N LEU A 431 -8.59 10.27 33.23
CA LEU A 431 -9.62 9.28 32.91
C LEU A 431 -10.99 9.63 33.49
N ASN A 432 -11.05 10.27 34.67
CA ASN A 432 -12.31 10.63 35.34
C ASN A 432 -12.39 12.08 35.83
N GLY A 433 -11.35 12.89 35.63
CA GLY A 433 -11.22 14.23 36.14
C GLY A 433 -10.98 15.28 35.06
N ASN A 434 -10.16 16.26 35.41
CA ASN A 434 -9.81 17.42 34.61
C ASN A 434 -8.32 17.43 34.24
N VAL A 435 -7.96 18.21 33.23
CA VAL A 435 -6.57 18.58 32.94
C VAL A 435 -6.45 20.09 33.03
N ASP A 436 -5.59 20.58 33.93
CA ASP A 436 -5.29 22.00 34.14
C ASP A 436 -3.83 22.28 33.75
N ILE A 437 -3.61 23.12 32.73
CA ILE A 437 -2.27 23.51 32.27
C ILE A 437 -2.10 25.03 32.41
N GLU A 438 -1.13 25.44 33.20
CA GLU A 438 -0.82 26.84 33.47
C GLU A 438 0.66 27.12 33.15
N ALA A 439 0.91 27.91 32.11
CA ALA A 439 2.24 28.41 31.77
C ALA A 439 2.35 29.89 32.19
N GLY A 440 3.42 30.27 32.86
CA GLY A 440 3.74 31.65 33.18
C GLY A 440 4.07 32.48 31.94
N ASN A 441 4.66 31.83 30.93
CA ASN A 441 4.93 32.36 29.60
C ASN A 441 4.13 31.56 28.55
N ASP A 442 4.77 30.78 27.67
CA ASP A 442 4.11 30.17 26.51
C ASP A 442 3.69 28.71 26.79
N PHE A 443 2.53 28.32 26.26
CA PHE A 443 2.16 26.92 26.09
C PHE A 443 2.38 26.51 24.62
N HIS A 444 3.15 25.44 24.41
CA HIS A 444 3.44 24.91 23.08
C HIS A 444 3.28 23.39 23.02
N GLN A 445 2.44 22.89 22.11
CA GLN A 445 2.26 21.45 21.85
C GLN A 445 2.54 21.11 20.40
N THR A 446 3.25 20.01 20.15
CA THR A 446 3.50 19.46 18.81
C THR A 446 2.95 18.04 18.67
N SER A 447 1.96 17.84 17.80
CA SER A 447 1.33 16.55 17.45
C SER A 447 0.95 15.65 18.63
N GLY A 448 0.42 16.24 19.70
CA GLY A 448 0.09 15.57 20.96
C GLY A 448 -1.40 15.39 21.21
N GLN A 449 -1.71 14.79 22.36
CA GLN A 449 -3.08 14.57 22.83
C GLN A 449 -3.27 15.09 24.26
N ILE A 450 -4.34 15.86 24.48
CA ILE A 450 -4.81 16.25 25.81
C ILE A 450 -6.24 15.75 25.96
N LEU A 451 -6.46 14.85 26.92
CA LEU A 451 -7.72 14.15 27.10
C LEU A 451 -8.20 14.31 28.53
N ALA A 452 -9.46 14.69 28.72
CA ALA A 452 -10.10 14.68 30.03
C ALA A 452 -11.55 14.26 29.90
N LYS A 453 -12.10 13.60 30.91
CA LYS A 453 -13.53 13.28 30.91
C LYS A 453 -14.41 14.51 31.12
N LYS A 454 -13.98 15.45 31.96
CA LYS A 454 -14.78 16.61 32.38
C LYS A 454 -14.32 17.90 31.72
N ARG A 455 -13.13 18.39 32.06
CA ARG A 455 -12.67 19.73 31.67
C ARG A 455 -11.19 19.73 31.30
N ILE A 456 -10.84 20.49 30.27
CA ILE A 456 -9.47 20.88 29.94
C ILE A 456 -9.40 22.40 30.01
N ASP A 457 -8.54 22.92 30.89
CA ASP A 457 -8.24 24.35 30.97
C ASP A 457 -6.75 24.59 30.67
N ILE A 458 -6.48 25.44 29.69
CA ILE A 458 -5.12 25.85 29.28
C ILE A 458 -5.02 27.37 29.38
N GLU A 459 -4.11 27.87 30.20
CA GLU A 459 -3.85 29.31 30.36
C GLU A 459 -2.36 29.63 30.24
N ALA A 460 -2.02 30.54 29.32
CA ALA A 460 -0.65 30.96 29.02
C ALA A 460 -0.62 32.43 28.55
N GLU A 461 0.55 33.05 28.43
CA GLU A 461 0.68 34.32 27.71
C GLU A 461 0.33 34.15 26.23
N LYS A 462 0.90 33.13 25.58
CA LYS A 462 0.60 32.67 24.22
C LYS A 462 0.35 31.15 24.22
N VAL A 463 -0.57 30.70 23.36
CA VAL A 463 -0.88 29.27 23.19
C VAL A 463 -0.59 28.88 21.74
N THR A 464 0.14 27.78 21.52
CA THR A 464 0.45 27.28 20.18
C THR A 464 0.31 25.75 20.10
N PHE A 465 -0.48 25.28 19.14
CA PHE A 465 -0.53 23.87 18.72
C PHE A 465 0.04 23.77 17.31
N ASP A 466 1.14 23.03 17.16
CA ASP A 466 1.86 22.83 15.90
C ASP A 466 1.93 21.34 15.51
N VAL A 467 2.44 21.05 14.31
CA VAL A 467 2.49 19.70 13.73
C VAL A 467 3.92 19.25 13.47
N ALA A 468 4.19 17.98 13.73
CA ALA A 468 5.35 17.27 13.24
C ALA A 468 5.00 16.53 11.94
N HIS A 469 6.00 16.26 11.11
CA HIS A 469 5.82 15.55 9.84
C HIS A 469 6.50 14.20 9.86
N ASN A 470 5.72 13.14 9.66
CA ASN A 470 6.28 11.82 9.36
C ASN A 470 6.84 11.84 7.94
N THR A 471 8.13 11.56 7.79
CA THR A 471 8.80 11.62 6.49
C THR A 471 9.25 10.24 6.03
N GLY A 472 9.23 10.02 4.71
CA GLY A 472 9.73 8.80 4.11
C GLY A 472 10.32 9.08 2.74
N THR A 473 11.50 8.52 2.46
CA THR A 473 12.09 8.52 1.13
C THR A 473 12.41 7.09 0.72
N SER A 474 12.27 6.81 -0.56
CA SER A 474 12.66 5.54 -1.14
C SER A 474 13.27 5.76 -2.52
N SER A 475 14.33 5.03 -2.82
CA SER A 475 14.94 5.01 -4.13
C SER A 475 15.27 3.58 -4.52
N SER A 476 14.93 3.21 -5.75
CA SER A 476 15.25 1.91 -6.30
C SER A 476 15.86 2.07 -7.69
N HIS A 477 16.84 1.22 -7.99
CA HIS A 477 17.44 1.11 -9.31
C HIS A 477 17.66 -0.35 -9.65
N LYS A 478 17.14 -0.78 -10.80
CA LYS A 478 17.33 -2.13 -11.33
C LYS A 478 17.89 -2.05 -12.73
N SER A 479 18.85 -2.92 -13.05
CA SER A 479 19.35 -3.10 -14.42
C SER A 479 19.59 -4.57 -14.70
N ASP A 480 18.95 -5.06 -15.76
CA ASP A 480 19.04 -6.46 -16.18
C ASP A 480 19.61 -6.54 -17.59
N LEU A 481 20.59 -7.42 -17.82
CA LEU A 481 21.26 -7.60 -19.10
C LEU A 481 21.39 -9.09 -19.41
N LYS A 482 20.80 -9.54 -20.51
CA LYS A 482 20.82 -10.92 -21.00
C LYS A 482 21.46 -10.97 -22.39
N MET A 483 22.39 -11.90 -22.61
CA MET A 483 23.01 -12.19 -23.90
C MET A 483 23.23 -13.70 -24.07
N GLY A 484 22.54 -14.38 -24.98
CA GLY A 484 22.60 -15.84 -25.00
C GLY A 484 21.55 -16.49 -25.87
N THR A 485 21.40 -17.81 -25.73
CA THR A 485 20.29 -18.57 -26.28
C THR A 485 19.11 -18.60 -25.31
N PHE A 486 17.90 -18.75 -25.82
CA PHE A 486 16.71 -18.91 -25.00
C PHE A 486 15.81 -19.99 -25.58
N ALA A 487 14.94 -20.54 -24.73
CA ALA A 487 13.84 -21.41 -25.13
C ALA A 487 12.59 -21.03 -24.33
N ARG A 488 11.46 -20.84 -25.01
CA ARG A 488 10.20 -20.43 -24.40
C ARG A 488 8.99 -21.13 -25.02
N VAL A 489 7.92 -21.27 -24.24
CA VAL A 489 6.65 -21.83 -24.71
C VAL A 489 5.51 -20.87 -24.40
N GLY A 490 4.67 -20.56 -25.40
CA GLY A 490 3.48 -19.73 -25.27
C GLY A 490 2.23 -20.41 -25.86
N SER A 491 1.07 -20.20 -25.26
CA SER A 491 -0.23 -20.64 -25.80
C SER A 491 -1.31 -19.58 -25.55
N PRO A 492 -2.15 -19.25 -26.56
CA PRO A 492 -3.16 -18.19 -26.46
C PRO A 492 -4.34 -18.50 -25.53
N ILE A 493 -4.50 -19.73 -25.04
CA ILE A 493 -5.58 -20.11 -24.09
C ILE A 493 -5.20 -19.77 -22.63
N ILE A 494 -3.90 -19.63 -22.33
CA ILE A 494 -3.39 -19.40 -20.96
C ILE A 494 -3.78 -18.01 -20.46
N ASP A 495 -3.72 -17.00 -21.33
CA ASP A 495 -4.03 -15.60 -20.99
C ASP A 495 -5.53 -15.39 -20.67
N LEU A 496 -6.40 -16.34 -21.06
CA LEU A 496 -7.85 -16.28 -20.81
C LEU A 496 -8.20 -16.54 -19.33
N VAL A 497 -7.41 -17.37 -18.63
CA VAL A 497 -7.69 -17.76 -17.23
C VAL A 497 -7.28 -16.67 -16.24
N GLN A 498 -6.10 -16.07 -16.42
CA GLN A 498 -5.64 -14.96 -15.57
C GLN A 498 -6.42 -13.65 -15.81
N ALA A 499 -6.94 -13.45 -17.03
CA ALA A 499 -7.76 -12.29 -17.35
C ALA A 499 -9.17 -12.36 -16.74
N VAL A 500 -9.74 -13.56 -16.55
CA VAL A 500 -11.03 -13.76 -15.87
C VAL A 500 -10.92 -13.51 -14.36
N GLU A 501 -9.83 -13.96 -13.74
CA GLU A 501 -9.55 -13.74 -12.31
C GLU A 501 -9.34 -12.24 -12.01
N SER A 502 -8.60 -11.54 -12.87
CA SER A 502 -8.34 -10.09 -12.77
C SER A 502 -9.59 -9.22 -13.01
N ALA A 503 -10.57 -9.71 -13.78
CA ALA A 503 -11.80 -8.98 -14.12
C ALA A 503 -12.88 -9.07 -13.02
N ILE A 504 -12.80 -10.09 -12.15
CA ILE A 504 -13.74 -10.31 -11.03
C ILE A 504 -13.24 -9.61 -9.76
N GLU A 505 -11.92 -9.46 -9.58
CA GLU A 505 -11.33 -8.88 -8.36
C GLU A 505 -11.22 -7.34 -8.35
N ASN A 506 -11.30 -6.66 -9.50
CA ASN A 506 -11.05 -5.22 -9.59
C ASN A 506 -12.32 -4.37 -9.31
N LYS A 507 -12.56 -4.07 -8.03
CA LYS A 507 -13.77 -3.36 -7.55
C LYS A 507 -13.82 -1.85 -7.90
N GLU A 508 -12.72 -1.26 -8.36
CA GLU A 508 -12.58 0.20 -8.57
C GLU A 508 -12.69 0.65 -10.04
N ALA A 509 -12.79 -0.26 -11.02
CA ALA A 509 -12.89 0.09 -12.45
C ALA A 509 -14.34 0.40 -12.89
N ASN A 510 -14.53 1.41 -13.75
CA ASN A 510 -15.85 1.81 -14.28
C ASN A 510 -16.51 0.67 -15.11
N ASP A 511 -17.85 0.59 -15.09
CA ASP A 511 -18.68 -0.42 -15.75
C ASP A 511 -18.34 -0.60 -17.24
N ARG A 512 -17.98 0.48 -17.94
CA ARG A 512 -17.53 0.45 -19.34
C ARG A 512 -16.19 -0.29 -19.54
N VAL A 513 -15.24 -0.12 -18.62
CA VAL A 513 -13.93 -0.80 -18.66
C VAL A 513 -14.10 -2.26 -18.29
N ARG A 514 -14.95 -2.58 -17.31
CA ARG A 514 -15.29 -3.96 -16.94
C ARG A 514 -16.01 -4.69 -18.07
N ALA A 515 -16.99 -4.04 -18.72
CA ALA A 515 -17.66 -4.56 -19.91
C ALA A 515 -16.69 -4.72 -21.08
N ALA A 516 -15.79 -3.75 -21.31
CA ALA A 516 -14.77 -3.84 -22.36
C ALA A 516 -13.72 -4.93 -22.08
N GLN A 517 -13.32 -5.14 -20.82
CA GLN A 517 -12.44 -6.24 -20.42
C GLN A 517 -13.14 -7.59 -20.62
N ALA A 518 -14.40 -7.73 -20.20
CA ALA A 518 -15.19 -8.93 -20.41
C ALA A 518 -15.45 -9.21 -21.91
N LEU A 519 -15.79 -8.19 -22.70
CA LEU A 519 -15.92 -8.25 -24.16
C LEU A 519 -14.60 -8.58 -24.85
N GLY A 520 -13.50 -7.96 -24.41
CA GLY A 520 -12.15 -8.23 -24.92
C GLY A 520 -11.72 -9.66 -24.61
N VAL A 521 -12.08 -10.20 -23.43
CA VAL A 521 -11.82 -11.60 -23.05
C VAL A 521 -12.70 -12.57 -23.83
N ALA A 522 -14.00 -12.30 -23.99
CA ALA A 522 -14.91 -13.12 -24.80
C ALA A 522 -14.53 -13.10 -26.29
N ALA A 523 -14.14 -11.93 -26.82
CA ALA A 523 -13.67 -11.77 -28.19
C ALA A 523 -12.27 -12.39 -28.41
N LYS A 524 -11.36 -12.33 -27.42
CA LYS A 524 -10.09 -13.07 -27.44
C LYS A 524 -10.33 -14.58 -27.37
N GLY A 525 -11.27 -15.04 -26.55
CA GLY A 525 -11.69 -16.44 -26.47
C GLY A 525 -12.28 -16.94 -27.78
N TYR A 526 -13.17 -16.15 -28.40
CA TYR A 526 -13.78 -16.46 -29.69
C TYR A 526 -12.78 -16.38 -30.84
N SER A 527 -11.94 -15.35 -30.93
CA SER A 527 -10.91 -15.26 -31.97
C SER A 527 -9.84 -16.33 -31.78
N ALA A 528 -9.50 -16.74 -30.56
CA ALA A 528 -8.63 -17.89 -30.31
C ALA A 528 -9.29 -19.21 -30.74
N TYR A 529 -10.58 -19.41 -30.47
CA TYR A 529 -11.36 -20.58 -30.91
C TYR A 529 -11.59 -20.61 -32.43
N ALA A 530 -12.03 -19.50 -33.02
CA ALA A 530 -12.26 -19.34 -34.44
C ALA A 530 -10.95 -19.41 -35.24
N ASN A 531 -9.85 -18.85 -34.73
CA ASN A 531 -8.53 -19.07 -35.36
C ASN A 531 -8.06 -20.51 -35.16
N ALA A 532 -8.30 -21.15 -34.03
CA ALA A 532 -8.01 -22.58 -33.86
C ALA A 532 -8.81 -23.46 -34.84
N ALA A 533 -10.08 -23.13 -35.07
CA ALA A 533 -10.96 -23.79 -36.05
C ALA A 533 -10.62 -23.42 -37.52
N ALA A 534 -10.11 -22.21 -37.76
CA ALA A 534 -9.71 -21.70 -39.08
C ALA A 534 -8.24 -22.02 -39.45
N GLY A 535 -7.43 -22.54 -38.53
CA GLY A 535 -6.12 -23.15 -38.80
C GLY A 535 -4.89 -22.61 -38.05
N GLY A 536 -5.07 -21.70 -37.09
CA GLY A 536 -4.03 -21.04 -36.29
C GLY A 536 -3.37 -21.90 -35.19
N ALA A 537 -2.22 -21.43 -34.70
CA ALA A 537 -1.37 -22.16 -33.76
C ALA A 537 -1.89 -22.11 -32.31
N LEU A 538 -2.19 -23.29 -31.75
CA LEU A 538 -2.66 -23.54 -30.38
C LEU A 538 -1.51 -23.57 -29.34
N LEU A 539 -0.31 -23.94 -29.77
CA LEU A 539 0.91 -23.97 -28.96
C LEU A 539 2.08 -23.46 -29.79
N ARG A 540 2.95 -22.64 -29.19
CA ARG A 540 4.20 -22.16 -29.80
C ARG A 540 5.38 -22.48 -28.90
N VAL A 541 6.38 -23.14 -29.46
CA VAL A 541 7.69 -23.36 -28.83
C VAL A 541 8.70 -22.58 -29.64
N GLU A 542 9.44 -21.69 -29.00
CA GLU A 542 10.47 -20.86 -29.64
C GLU A 542 11.81 -21.10 -28.97
N ALA A 543 12.88 -21.20 -29.76
CA ALA A 543 14.25 -21.22 -29.29
C ALA A 543 15.11 -20.33 -30.19
N GLY A 544 15.98 -19.51 -29.60
CA GLY A 544 16.74 -18.52 -30.37
C GLY A 544 17.98 -18.03 -29.65
N THR A 545 18.63 -17.01 -30.19
CA THR A 545 19.67 -16.22 -29.53
C THR A 545 19.29 -14.76 -29.50
N GLY A 546 19.58 -14.07 -28.40
CA GLY A 546 19.18 -12.69 -28.22
C GLY A 546 20.03 -11.92 -27.23
N TYR A 547 19.87 -10.61 -27.31
CA TYR A 547 20.36 -9.59 -26.42
C TYR A 547 19.15 -8.84 -25.85
N SER A 548 19.06 -8.66 -24.54
CA SER A 548 18.11 -7.73 -23.94
C SER A 548 18.74 -6.99 -22.76
N HIS A 549 18.43 -5.70 -22.64
CA HIS A 549 18.91 -4.83 -21.58
C HIS A 549 17.79 -3.93 -21.10
N SER A 550 17.51 -3.94 -19.80
CA SER A 550 16.52 -3.09 -19.16
C SER A 550 17.12 -2.30 -18.01
N ARG A 551 16.56 -1.11 -17.77
CA ARG A 551 16.89 -0.22 -16.65
C ARG A 551 15.62 0.42 -16.11
N GLU A 552 15.50 0.42 -14.80
CA GLU A 552 14.42 1.05 -14.07
C GLU A 552 15.02 1.87 -12.93
N ARG A 553 14.44 3.05 -12.67
CA ARG A 553 14.74 3.87 -11.51
C ARG A 553 13.45 4.48 -11.00
N MET A 554 13.18 4.30 -9.72
CA MET A 554 12.04 4.87 -9.03
C MET A 554 12.52 5.62 -7.79
N GLU A 555 11.95 6.79 -7.56
CA GLU A 555 12.19 7.63 -6.40
C GLU A 555 10.84 8.05 -5.84
N SER A 556 10.65 7.96 -4.53
CA SER A 556 9.50 8.53 -3.83
C SER A 556 9.95 9.29 -2.59
N ALA A 557 9.19 10.34 -2.28
CA ALA A 557 9.32 11.09 -1.04
C ALA A 557 7.91 11.43 -0.53
N GLN A 558 7.69 11.31 0.77
CA GLN A 558 6.44 11.66 1.43
C GLN A 558 6.73 12.42 2.72
N SER A 559 5.82 13.33 3.08
CA SER A 559 5.84 14.11 4.31
C SER A 559 4.40 14.28 4.77
N GLU A 560 4.03 13.58 5.84
CA GLU A 560 2.67 13.48 6.35
C GLU A 560 2.54 14.25 7.66
N ALA A 561 1.74 15.30 7.69
CA ALA A 561 1.54 16.10 8.90
C ALA A 561 0.75 15.33 9.97
N GLN A 562 1.14 15.45 11.23
CA GLN A 562 0.48 14.80 12.37
C GLN A 562 -0.26 15.85 13.21
N GLY A 563 -1.58 15.71 13.33
CA GLY A 563 -2.42 16.68 14.05
C GLY A 563 -2.37 16.57 15.58
N ASN A 564 -2.99 17.53 16.23
CA ASN A 564 -3.21 17.58 17.68
C ASN A 564 -4.65 17.18 18.01
N VAL A 565 -4.87 16.56 19.17
CA VAL A 565 -6.21 16.26 19.67
C VAL A 565 -6.40 16.80 21.08
N VAL A 566 -7.48 17.52 21.31
CA VAL A 566 -7.92 18.01 22.62
C VAL A 566 -9.37 17.57 22.81
N ASN A 567 -9.61 16.62 23.73
CA ASN A 567 -10.96 16.07 23.94
C ASN A 567 -11.41 16.14 25.39
N ALA A 568 -12.50 16.86 25.65
CA ALA A 568 -13.21 16.88 26.92
C ALA A 568 -14.66 17.39 26.77
N GLN A 569 -15.50 17.17 27.79
CA GLN A 569 -16.84 17.76 27.84
C GLN A 569 -16.79 19.29 27.78
N HIS A 570 -15.85 19.91 28.52
CA HIS A 570 -15.58 21.34 28.49
C HIS A 570 -14.12 21.61 28.16
N ILE A 571 -13.85 22.43 27.15
CA ILE A 571 -12.49 22.85 26.77
C ILE A 571 -12.44 24.38 26.87
N SER A 572 -11.48 24.90 27.62
CA SER A 572 -11.18 26.34 27.71
C SER A 572 -9.70 26.59 27.44
N VAL A 573 -9.41 27.35 26.39
CA VAL A 573 -8.04 27.76 26.04
C VAL A 573 -7.99 29.27 26.07
N LYS A 574 -7.10 29.83 26.88
CA LYS A 574 -7.01 31.27 27.10
C LYS A 574 -5.57 31.77 26.95
N SER A 575 -5.38 32.81 26.15
CA SER A 575 -4.14 33.58 26.13
C SER A 575 -4.30 34.87 26.94
N ARG A 576 -3.33 35.17 27.83
CA ARG A 576 -3.40 36.33 28.73
C ARG A 576 -2.96 37.63 28.06
N SER A 577 -2.05 37.56 27.09
CA SER A 577 -1.44 38.75 26.45
C SER A 577 -1.14 38.57 24.96
N GLY A 578 -1.04 37.32 24.49
CA GLY A 578 -0.65 36.92 23.13
C GLY A 578 -1.80 36.32 22.32
N ASP A 579 -1.41 35.58 21.30
CA ASP A 579 -2.29 34.88 20.36
C ASP A 579 -2.59 33.44 20.81
N ILE A 580 -3.67 32.88 20.24
CA ILE A 580 -3.90 31.43 20.21
C ILE A 580 -3.69 30.99 18.77
N GLN A 581 -2.69 30.13 18.53
CA GLN A 581 -2.43 29.51 17.23
C GLN A 581 -2.70 28.01 17.30
N ALA A 582 -3.53 27.48 16.42
CA ALA A 582 -3.85 26.06 16.36
C ALA A 582 -3.77 25.54 14.92
N LYS A 583 -2.81 24.66 14.67
CA LYS A 583 -2.58 24.05 13.35
C LYS A 583 -2.94 22.56 13.37
N GLN A 584 -3.76 22.11 12.41
CA GLN A 584 -4.34 20.76 12.34
C GLN A 584 -4.70 20.23 13.74
N THR A 585 -5.54 20.97 14.45
CA THR A 585 -5.91 20.67 15.83
C THR A 585 -7.40 20.38 15.92
N ASP A 586 -7.73 19.23 16.49
CA ASP A 586 -9.10 18.81 16.75
C ASP A 586 -9.46 19.08 18.20
N PHE A 587 -10.25 20.12 18.43
CA PHE A 587 -10.93 20.37 19.70
C PHE A 587 -12.31 19.72 19.64
N VAL A 588 -12.51 18.63 20.38
CA VAL A 588 -13.76 17.86 20.29
C VAL A 588 -14.33 17.58 21.68
N SER A 589 -15.65 17.47 21.76
CA SER A 589 -16.34 17.03 22.98
C SER A 589 -17.10 15.75 22.70
N ARG A 590 -16.37 14.63 22.57
CA ARG A 590 -16.94 13.34 22.16
C ARG A 590 -16.65 12.22 23.15
N ASP A 591 -17.60 11.31 23.29
CA ASP A 591 -17.42 10.07 24.05
C ASP A 591 -16.58 9.03 23.28
N SER A 592 -16.37 7.86 23.88
CA SER A 592 -15.60 6.76 23.29
C SER A 592 -16.28 6.11 22.07
N GLU A 593 -17.57 6.34 21.86
CA GLU A 593 -18.33 5.87 20.68
C GLU A 593 -18.31 6.91 19.56
N GLY A 594 -17.72 8.09 19.83
CA GLY A 594 -17.64 9.19 18.90
C GLY A 594 -18.88 10.06 18.89
N ASN A 595 -19.81 9.94 19.83
CA ASN A 595 -20.98 10.83 19.91
C ASN A 595 -20.63 12.14 20.62
N ARG A 596 -21.24 13.26 20.21
CA ARG A 596 -21.08 14.55 20.88
C ARG A 596 -21.67 14.47 22.29
N LEU A 597 -20.93 14.93 23.29
CA LEU A 597 -21.36 14.97 24.68
C LEU A 597 -22.42 16.06 24.89
N ALA A 598 -23.46 15.75 25.67
CA ALA A 598 -24.48 16.74 26.05
C ALA A 598 -23.90 17.84 26.96
N ASP A 599 -24.48 19.03 26.87
CA ASP A 599 -24.08 20.24 27.59
C ASP A 599 -22.59 20.60 27.41
N SER A 600 -21.97 20.15 26.31
CA SER A 600 -20.55 20.34 26.06
C SER A 600 -20.22 21.75 25.56
N SER A 601 -19.00 22.20 25.84
CA SER A 601 -18.54 23.51 25.38
C SER A 601 -17.07 23.58 25.00
N ILE A 602 -16.74 24.35 23.96
CA ILE A 602 -15.38 24.77 23.60
C ILE A 602 -15.31 26.29 23.67
N THR A 603 -14.34 26.83 24.40
CA THR A 603 -14.05 28.27 24.46
C THR A 603 -12.59 28.51 24.10
N LEU A 604 -12.35 29.29 23.04
CA LEU A 604 -11.04 29.83 22.69
C LEU A 604 -11.06 31.35 22.94
N ASP A 605 -10.29 31.82 23.91
CA ASP A 605 -10.27 33.22 24.37
C ASP A 605 -8.87 33.83 24.18
N ALA A 606 -8.66 34.44 23.01
CA ALA A 606 -7.40 35.04 22.64
C ALA A 606 -7.36 36.53 23.02
N HIS A 607 -6.31 36.96 23.72
CA HIS A 607 -6.09 38.38 24.03
C HIS A 607 -5.75 39.20 22.77
N LYS A 608 -4.96 38.65 21.84
CA LYS A 608 -4.63 39.29 20.55
C LYS A 608 -5.38 38.62 19.40
N ASP A 609 -4.74 37.68 18.71
CA ASP A 609 -5.32 37.05 17.52
C ASP A 609 -5.65 35.58 17.80
N LEU A 610 -6.74 35.10 17.20
CA LEU A 610 -7.11 33.69 17.18
C LEU A 610 -6.88 33.13 15.78
N ILE A 611 -5.93 32.21 15.63
CA ILE A 611 -5.55 31.63 14.33
C ILE A 611 -5.75 30.12 14.40
N VAL A 612 -6.68 29.60 13.61
CA VAL A 612 -6.93 28.17 13.46
C VAL A 612 -6.72 27.80 11.99
N GLU A 613 -5.73 26.97 11.71
CA GLU A 613 -5.29 26.66 10.35
C GLU A 613 -5.14 25.16 10.06
N SER A 614 -5.20 24.79 8.78
CA SER A 614 -4.84 23.45 8.30
C SER A 614 -3.32 23.25 8.28
N SER A 615 -2.90 21.98 8.25
CA SER A 615 -1.54 21.61 7.83
C SER A 615 -1.54 21.04 6.42
N GLN A 616 -0.34 20.76 5.88
CA GLN A 616 -0.17 20.16 4.56
C GLN A 616 0.62 18.85 4.65
N SER A 617 0.07 17.81 4.04
CA SER A 617 0.76 16.57 3.71
C SER A 617 1.18 16.58 2.24
N THR A 618 2.37 16.08 1.92
CA THR A 618 2.91 16.06 0.55
C THR A 618 3.42 14.69 0.14
N ALA A 619 3.21 14.32 -1.12
CA ALA A 619 3.74 13.10 -1.71
C ALA A 619 4.32 13.37 -3.09
N LYS A 620 5.49 12.78 -3.39
CA LYS A 620 6.20 12.94 -4.65
C LYS A 620 6.71 11.61 -5.17
N GLN A 621 6.50 11.34 -6.46
CA GLN A 621 7.00 10.15 -7.12
C GLN A 621 7.66 10.49 -8.45
N LYS A 622 8.80 9.86 -8.75
CA LYS A 622 9.51 9.97 -10.01
C LYS A 622 9.91 8.60 -10.52
N GLY A 623 9.57 8.32 -11.78
CA GLY A 623 9.87 7.05 -12.44
C GLY A 623 10.62 7.25 -13.74
N LYS A 624 11.60 6.40 -14.02
CA LYS A 624 12.28 6.29 -15.33
C LYS A 624 12.46 4.83 -15.69
N GLN A 625 12.03 4.46 -16.87
CA GLN A 625 12.19 3.12 -17.41
C GLN A 625 12.79 3.15 -18.81
N GLN A 626 13.65 2.19 -19.12
CA GLN A 626 14.26 2.02 -20.44
C GLN A 626 14.46 0.52 -20.72
N SER A 627 14.10 0.06 -21.91
CA SER A 627 14.45 -1.28 -22.39
C SER A 627 14.97 -1.23 -23.81
N SER A 628 15.81 -2.19 -24.18
CA SER A 628 16.26 -2.43 -25.54
C SER A 628 16.60 -3.90 -25.72
N GLY A 629 16.22 -4.50 -26.84
CA GLY A 629 16.58 -5.89 -27.14
C GLY A 629 16.55 -6.20 -28.62
N VAL A 630 17.32 -7.21 -29.02
CA VAL A 630 17.33 -7.80 -30.36
C VAL A 630 17.49 -9.31 -30.19
N GLU A 631 16.63 -10.10 -30.81
CA GLU A 631 16.76 -11.56 -30.83
C GLU A 631 16.45 -12.16 -32.20
N VAL A 632 17.04 -13.32 -32.46
CA VAL A 632 16.86 -14.12 -33.67
C VAL A 632 16.56 -15.53 -33.22
N GLY A 633 15.42 -16.08 -33.60
CA GLY A 633 14.97 -17.39 -33.14
C GLY A 633 14.32 -18.22 -34.21
N ALA A 634 14.12 -19.49 -33.91
CA ALA A 634 13.29 -20.41 -34.67
C ALA A 634 12.20 -20.97 -33.76
N GLY A 635 11.01 -21.18 -34.28
CA GLY A 635 9.90 -21.71 -33.52
C GLY A 635 9.10 -22.73 -34.30
N VAL A 636 8.40 -23.59 -33.56
CA VAL A 636 7.39 -24.50 -34.09
C VAL A 636 6.05 -24.10 -33.48
N ALA A 637 5.08 -23.93 -34.37
CA ALA A 637 3.70 -23.64 -34.04
C ALA A 637 2.86 -24.89 -34.34
N VAL A 638 2.04 -25.33 -33.38
CA VAL A 638 1.18 -26.53 -33.50
C VAL A 638 -0.29 -26.10 -33.47
N GLY A 639 -1.03 -26.42 -34.53
CA GLY A 639 -2.43 -26.07 -34.83
C GLY A 639 -2.87 -26.75 -36.14
N ALA A 640 -4.00 -26.38 -36.76
CA ALA A 640 -4.47 -27.06 -37.98
C ALA A 640 -3.53 -26.91 -39.20
N GLN A 641 -2.58 -25.95 -39.19
CA GLN A 641 -1.36 -25.99 -40.00
C GLN A 641 -0.13 -25.94 -39.08
N THR A 642 0.62 -27.05 -39.05
CA THR A 642 1.87 -27.17 -38.28
C THR A 642 3.05 -26.71 -39.14
N GLY A 643 3.92 -25.84 -38.62
CA GLY A 643 5.06 -25.32 -39.38
C GLY A 643 6.21 -24.80 -38.51
N ALA A 644 7.43 -24.98 -39.01
CA ALA A 644 8.64 -24.39 -38.46
C ALA A 644 8.92 -23.02 -39.11
N TYR A 645 9.29 -22.02 -38.30
CA TYR A 645 9.61 -20.67 -38.76
C TYR A 645 10.88 -20.14 -38.11
N ILE A 646 11.57 -19.21 -38.79
CA ILE A 646 12.70 -18.44 -38.27
C ILE A 646 12.26 -16.98 -38.19
N TYR A 647 12.64 -16.27 -37.14
CA TYR A 647 12.31 -14.86 -36.95
C TYR A 647 13.50 -14.05 -36.45
N VAL A 648 13.47 -12.74 -36.75
CA VAL A 648 14.33 -11.71 -36.18
C VAL A 648 13.41 -10.68 -35.54
N GLN A 649 13.67 -10.26 -34.31
CA GLN A 649 12.97 -9.14 -33.69
C GLN A 649 13.93 -8.18 -32.98
N GLY A 650 13.54 -6.92 -32.88
CA GLY A 650 14.22 -5.96 -32.03
C GLY A 650 13.29 -4.83 -31.63
N GLY A 651 13.58 -4.19 -30.49
CA GLY A 651 12.78 -3.07 -30.00
C GLY A 651 13.47 -2.28 -28.90
N PHE A 652 12.98 -1.07 -28.67
CA PHE A 652 13.38 -0.20 -27.57
C PHE A 652 12.16 0.47 -26.94
N THR A 653 12.23 0.76 -25.64
CA THR A 653 11.23 1.57 -24.92
C THR A 653 11.91 2.55 -23.97
N LYS A 654 11.27 3.69 -23.74
CA LYS A 654 11.69 4.73 -22.79
C LYS A 654 10.47 5.40 -22.18
N GLY A 655 10.39 5.44 -20.86
CA GLY A 655 9.31 6.09 -20.12
C GLY A 655 9.83 7.00 -19.00
N LYS A 656 9.09 8.05 -18.71
CA LYS A 656 9.31 8.97 -17.59
C LYS A 656 7.99 9.33 -16.92
N GLN A 657 8.01 9.45 -15.60
CA GLN A 657 6.89 9.86 -14.77
C GLN A 657 7.36 10.82 -13.67
N ASP A 658 6.53 11.83 -13.39
CA ASP A 658 6.65 12.76 -12.27
C ASP A 658 5.24 13.00 -11.71
N GLU A 659 5.08 12.92 -10.40
CA GLU A 659 3.80 13.04 -9.70
C GLU A 659 4.01 13.73 -8.35
N GLN A 660 3.14 14.67 -8.01
CA GLN A 660 3.18 15.50 -6.81
C GLN A 660 1.76 15.71 -6.28
N HIS A 661 1.60 15.59 -4.98
CA HIS A 661 0.33 15.76 -4.26
C HIS A 661 0.55 16.67 -3.06
N VAL A 662 -0.42 17.54 -2.80
CA VAL A 662 -0.57 18.32 -1.57
C VAL A 662 -1.99 18.10 -1.06
N VAL A 663 -2.11 17.65 0.19
CA VAL A 663 -3.40 17.43 0.87
C VAL A 663 -3.46 18.38 2.07
N GLN A 664 -4.57 19.10 2.20
CA GLN A 664 -4.85 19.97 3.35
C GLN A 664 -5.50 19.15 4.45
N ASN A 665 -4.91 19.18 5.65
CA ASN A 665 -5.51 18.56 6.84
C ASN A 665 -6.09 19.65 7.73
N ASN A 666 -7.41 19.80 7.72
CA ASN A 666 -8.10 20.87 8.43
C ASN A 666 -8.06 20.69 9.96
N SER A 667 -8.26 21.79 10.67
CA SER A 667 -8.53 21.81 12.11
C SER A 667 -10.04 21.75 12.37
N HIS A 668 -10.46 21.07 13.44
CA HIS A 668 -11.88 20.90 13.76
C HIS A 668 -12.20 21.37 15.17
N LEU A 669 -13.35 22.04 15.32
CA LEU A 669 -13.97 22.33 16.61
C LEU A 669 -15.35 21.71 16.61
N ASP A 670 -15.65 20.81 17.56
CA ASP A 670 -16.93 20.10 17.60
C ASP A 670 -17.46 19.94 19.03
N SER A 671 -18.53 20.68 19.34
CA SER A 671 -19.16 20.71 20.67
C SER A 671 -20.60 21.23 20.60
N GLU A 672 -21.39 21.15 21.68
CA GLU A 672 -22.72 21.77 21.66
C GLU A 672 -22.63 23.30 21.60
N THR A 673 -21.77 23.91 22.40
CA THR A 673 -21.53 25.36 22.37
C THR A 673 -20.08 25.67 22.05
N ILE A 674 -19.85 26.41 20.97
CA ILE A 674 -18.51 26.90 20.62
C ILE A 674 -18.48 28.41 20.84
N THR A 675 -17.48 28.90 21.56
CA THR A 675 -17.25 30.32 21.80
C THR A 675 -15.84 30.70 21.36
N LEU A 676 -15.74 31.59 20.39
CA LEU A 676 -14.50 32.15 19.87
C LEU A 676 -14.44 33.62 20.30
N LYS A 677 -13.40 34.00 21.04
CA LYS A 677 -13.16 35.38 21.46
C LYS A 677 -11.76 35.79 21.06
N SER A 678 -11.64 36.98 20.49
CA SER A 678 -10.36 37.56 20.08
C SER A 678 -10.36 39.06 20.33
N GLY A 679 -9.33 39.58 21.00
CA GLY A 679 -9.14 41.03 21.17
C GLY A 679 -8.72 41.75 19.87
N GLY A 680 -8.26 41.00 18.88
CA GLY A 680 -7.83 41.43 17.55
C GLY A 680 -8.50 40.60 16.47
N ASP A 681 -7.73 40.03 15.54
CA ASP A 681 -8.26 39.32 14.39
C ASP A 681 -8.58 37.84 14.72
N THR A 682 -9.48 37.24 13.96
CA THR A 682 -9.74 35.79 13.98
C THR A 682 -9.61 35.23 12.58
N THR A 683 -8.74 34.23 12.38
CA THR A 683 -8.52 33.56 11.10
C THR A 683 -8.85 32.08 11.21
N LEU A 684 -9.79 31.60 10.40
CA LEU A 684 -10.16 30.20 10.23
C LEU A 684 -9.78 29.76 8.82
N ALA A 685 -8.58 29.20 8.66
CA ALA A 685 -7.99 28.91 7.35
C ALA A 685 -7.73 27.41 7.15
N GLY A 686 -8.68 26.67 6.57
CA GLY A 686 -8.70 25.21 6.67
C GLY A 686 -9.18 24.77 8.06
N ALA A 687 -10.24 25.41 8.57
CA ALA A 687 -10.78 25.16 9.89
C ALA A 687 -12.32 25.07 9.88
N VAL A 688 -12.86 24.06 10.57
CA VAL A 688 -14.29 23.74 10.61
C VAL A 688 -14.77 23.76 12.05
N ALA A 689 -15.60 24.74 12.39
CA ALA A 689 -16.27 24.79 13.69
C ALA A 689 -17.73 24.36 13.53
N LYS A 690 -18.10 23.24 14.16
CA LYS A 690 -19.45 22.69 14.13
C LYS A 690 -20.05 22.60 15.52
N GLY A 691 -21.17 23.27 15.75
CA GLY A 691 -21.83 23.17 17.04
C GLY A 691 -23.31 23.47 17.00
N LYS A 692 -24.02 23.19 18.09
CA LYS A 692 -25.43 23.53 18.20
C LYS A 692 -25.61 25.05 18.22
N THR A 693 -24.77 25.74 18.98
CA THR A 693 -24.66 27.20 19.03
C THR A 693 -23.21 27.62 18.84
N ILE A 694 -22.97 28.64 18.02
CA ILE A 694 -21.62 29.21 17.83
C ILE A 694 -21.66 30.70 18.15
N ASN A 695 -20.83 31.14 19.08
CA ASN A 695 -20.62 32.54 19.42
C ASN A 695 -19.22 32.96 18.95
N ALA A 696 -19.11 34.01 18.15
CA ALA A 696 -17.83 34.58 17.75
C ALA A 696 -17.82 36.08 18.05
N ASP A 697 -16.95 36.51 18.96
CA ASP A 697 -16.74 37.91 19.33
C ASP A 697 -15.31 38.31 18.97
N VAL A 698 -15.18 39.06 17.89
CA VAL A 698 -13.91 39.36 17.24
C VAL A 698 -13.67 40.87 17.27
N GLY A 699 -12.59 41.29 17.94
CA GLY A 699 -12.24 42.70 18.09
C GLY A 699 -11.84 43.39 16.78
N GLY A 700 -11.43 42.62 15.76
CA GLY A 700 -11.03 43.11 14.44
C GLY A 700 -11.70 42.34 13.30
N VAL A 701 -10.88 41.73 12.44
CA VAL A 701 -11.32 41.01 11.24
C VAL A 701 -11.58 39.53 11.52
N LEU A 702 -12.76 39.04 11.15
CA LEU A 702 -13.03 37.60 11.02
C LEU A 702 -12.78 37.15 9.57
N THR A 703 -11.72 36.36 9.35
CA THR A 703 -11.41 35.74 8.06
C THR A 703 -11.73 34.25 8.08
N VAL A 704 -12.53 33.78 7.14
CA VAL A 704 -12.80 32.35 6.92
C VAL A 704 -12.35 31.98 5.51
N GLU A 705 -11.34 31.12 5.43
CA GLU A 705 -10.68 30.76 4.18
C GLU A 705 -10.59 29.23 4.00
N SER A 706 -11.26 28.71 2.97
CA SER A 706 -11.10 27.31 2.58
C SER A 706 -9.77 27.09 1.86
N ARG A 707 -9.13 25.94 2.07
CA ARG A 707 -7.84 25.57 1.46
C ARG A 707 -8.04 24.49 0.39
N GLN A 708 -7.24 24.55 -0.67
CA GLN A 708 -7.32 23.60 -1.78
C GLN A 708 -6.23 22.52 -1.67
N ASP A 709 -6.64 21.28 -1.95
CA ASP A 709 -5.75 20.19 -2.27
C ASP A 709 -5.22 20.38 -3.69
N GLU A 710 -3.97 19.96 -3.94
CA GLU A 710 -3.33 20.07 -5.25
C GLU A 710 -2.79 18.71 -5.74
N HIS A 711 -3.02 18.42 -7.01
CA HIS A 711 -2.44 17.26 -7.68
C HIS A 711 -1.78 17.67 -8.99
N HIS A 712 -0.54 17.21 -9.21
CA HIS A 712 0.19 17.39 -10.45
C HIS A 712 0.76 16.04 -10.92
N SER A 713 0.45 15.65 -12.15
CA SER A 713 0.97 14.42 -12.75
C SER A 713 1.40 14.62 -14.19
N LYS A 714 2.54 14.03 -14.55
CA LYS A 714 3.08 14.03 -15.91
C LYS A 714 3.70 12.68 -16.23
N SER A 715 3.20 12.05 -17.29
CA SER A 715 3.72 10.78 -17.81
C SER A 715 4.05 10.90 -19.29
N SER A 716 5.14 10.25 -19.72
CA SER A 716 5.50 10.15 -21.14
C SER A 716 6.19 8.82 -21.41
N SER A 717 5.82 8.16 -22.50
CA SER A 717 6.47 6.94 -22.96
C SER A 717 6.62 6.92 -24.48
N VAL A 718 7.71 6.33 -24.96
CA VAL A 718 7.96 6.07 -26.38
C VAL A 718 8.57 4.68 -26.52
N GLY A 719 8.10 3.91 -27.49
CA GLY A 719 8.64 2.62 -27.83
C GLY A 719 8.52 2.34 -29.33
N ALA A 720 9.41 1.51 -29.84
CA ALA A 720 9.29 0.96 -31.18
C ALA A 720 9.93 -0.42 -31.22
N GLY A 721 9.34 -1.33 -31.99
CA GLY A 721 9.87 -2.66 -32.20
C GLY A 721 9.42 -3.25 -33.53
N GLY A 722 10.11 -4.28 -34.00
CA GLY A 722 9.71 -5.02 -35.18
C GLY A 722 10.19 -6.45 -35.14
N ARG A 723 9.42 -7.34 -35.76
CA ARG A 723 9.64 -8.77 -35.87
C ARG A 723 9.36 -9.25 -37.29
N VAL A 724 10.37 -9.81 -37.95
CA VAL A 724 10.28 -10.41 -39.30
C VAL A 724 10.37 -11.92 -39.17
N GLN A 725 9.43 -12.68 -39.75
CA GLN A 725 9.41 -14.14 -39.71
C GLN A 725 9.28 -14.79 -41.11
N VAL A 726 9.99 -15.90 -41.30
CA VAL A 726 10.06 -16.70 -42.53
C VAL A 726 9.77 -18.16 -42.18
N ALA A 727 8.74 -18.78 -42.77
CA ALA A 727 8.38 -20.18 -42.52
C ALA A 727 8.68 -21.10 -43.72
N LEU A 728 8.96 -22.38 -43.45
CA LEU A 728 8.98 -23.42 -44.49
C LEU A 728 7.53 -23.87 -44.76
N GLY A 729 6.84 -23.13 -45.64
CA GLY A 729 5.41 -23.25 -45.96
C GLY A 729 4.86 -21.95 -46.54
N THR A 730 3.54 -21.80 -46.68
CA THR A 730 2.88 -20.65 -47.34
C THR A 730 2.79 -19.37 -46.49
N ALA A 731 3.33 -19.34 -45.27
CA ALA A 731 3.19 -18.21 -44.33
C ALA A 731 4.50 -17.44 -44.10
N TRP A 732 4.69 -16.34 -44.84
CA TRP A 732 5.77 -15.36 -44.66
C TRP A 732 5.15 -14.06 -44.12
N GLY A 733 5.77 -13.38 -43.14
CA GLY A 733 5.25 -12.10 -42.64
C GLY A 733 6.26 -11.28 -41.83
N GLY A 734 6.28 -9.98 -42.04
CA GLY A 734 7.01 -9.02 -41.19
C GLY A 734 6.04 -8.15 -40.41
N SER A 735 6.35 -7.78 -39.17
CA SER A 735 5.55 -6.91 -38.30
C SER A 735 6.44 -5.86 -37.65
N GLY A 736 5.90 -4.67 -37.41
CA GLY A 736 6.57 -3.53 -36.80
C GLY A 736 5.53 -2.74 -36.02
N TYR A 737 5.92 -2.12 -34.91
CA TYR A 737 5.08 -1.22 -34.14
C TYR A 737 5.89 -0.03 -33.63
N GLY A 738 5.25 1.13 -33.59
CA GLY A 738 5.72 2.31 -32.88
C GLY A 738 4.60 2.81 -31.98
N ASN A 739 4.92 3.12 -30.73
CA ASN A 739 3.97 3.62 -29.75
C ASN A 739 4.54 4.84 -29.03
N ALA A 740 3.70 5.86 -28.85
CA ALA A 740 3.98 7.02 -28.05
C ALA A 740 2.76 7.32 -27.18
N SER A 741 2.98 7.62 -25.91
CA SER A 741 1.94 8.14 -25.04
C SER A 741 2.46 9.30 -24.22
N SER A 742 1.59 10.27 -23.95
CA SER A 742 1.86 11.34 -23.01
C SER A 742 0.59 11.72 -22.30
N GLY A 743 0.68 11.91 -20.98
CA GLY A 743 -0.42 12.35 -20.14
C GLY A 743 0.03 13.48 -19.23
N LYS A 744 -0.84 14.46 -19.00
CA LYS A 744 -0.70 15.46 -17.94
C LYS A 744 -2.04 15.61 -17.21
N SER A 745 -1.99 15.75 -15.90
CA SER A 745 -3.15 16.04 -15.05
C SER A 745 -2.76 17.12 -14.04
N ASN A 746 -3.60 18.13 -13.89
CA ASN A 746 -3.50 19.13 -12.84
C ASN A 746 -4.89 19.28 -12.19
N SER A 747 -4.96 19.27 -10.86
CA SER A 747 -6.19 19.64 -10.18
C SER A 747 -5.92 20.46 -8.92
N LYS A 748 -6.82 21.40 -8.65
CA LYS A 748 -6.88 22.16 -7.41
C LYS A 748 -8.32 22.20 -6.92
N GLN A 749 -8.57 21.75 -5.70
CA GLN A 749 -9.94 21.68 -5.19
C GLN A 749 -10.03 21.81 -3.68
N VAL A 750 -11.04 22.56 -3.21
CA VAL A 750 -11.45 22.52 -1.82
C VAL A 750 -12.21 21.21 -1.54
N VAL A 751 -11.57 20.28 -0.84
CA VAL A 751 -12.24 19.05 -0.40
C VAL A 751 -13.21 19.34 0.74
N GLU A 752 -12.75 20.10 1.74
CA GLU A 752 -13.55 20.48 2.90
C GLU A 752 -13.56 21.99 3.10
N GLN A 753 -14.77 22.54 3.23
CA GLN A 753 -14.99 23.97 3.33
C GLN A 753 -14.76 24.45 4.76
N SER A 754 -13.96 25.50 4.92
CA SER A 754 -13.78 26.16 6.22
C SER A 754 -15.00 26.97 6.60
N GLY A 755 -15.36 26.99 7.88
CA GLY A 755 -16.53 27.72 8.31
C GLY A 755 -17.00 27.51 9.74
N LEU A 756 -18.00 28.33 10.07
CA LEU A 756 -18.82 28.24 11.27
C LEU A 756 -20.15 27.59 10.89
N PHE A 757 -20.38 26.35 11.35
CA PHE A 757 -21.57 25.55 11.04
C PHE A 757 -22.39 25.32 12.30
N ALA A 758 -23.33 26.21 12.56
CA ALA A 758 -24.26 26.10 13.67
C ALA A 758 -25.46 25.20 13.34
N GLU A 759 -26.05 24.54 14.33
CA GLU A 759 -27.29 23.76 14.17
C GLU A 759 -28.48 24.59 14.67
N GLU A 760 -29.39 23.99 15.45
CA GLU A 760 -30.66 24.64 15.83
C GLU A 760 -30.53 25.86 16.75
N GLY A 761 -29.36 26.03 17.38
CA GLY A 761 -29.04 27.15 18.26
C GLY A 761 -28.69 28.44 17.51
N GLY A 762 -28.20 28.35 16.26
CA GLY A 762 -27.80 29.50 15.47
C GLY A 762 -26.35 29.94 15.68
N TYR A 763 -25.88 30.81 14.78
CA TYR A 763 -24.61 31.53 14.95
C TYR A 763 -24.86 32.94 15.51
N HIS A 764 -23.94 33.43 16.32
CA HIS A 764 -23.93 34.79 16.85
C HIS A 764 -22.54 35.39 16.63
N VAL A 765 -22.39 36.18 15.56
CA VAL A 765 -21.10 36.72 15.13
C VAL A 765 -21.09 38.23 15.30
N ASN A 766 -20.11 38.76 16.04
CA ASN A 766 -19.79 40.17 16.18
C ASN A 766 -18.34 40.39 15.73
N ALA A 767 -18.12 41.22 14.72
CA ALA A 767 -16.78 41.54 14.20
C ALA A 767 -16.74 42.94 13.59
N ASP A 768 -15.57 43.57 13.44
CA ASP A 768 -15.47 44.84 12.72
C ASP A 768 -15.56 44.64 11.20
N HIS A 769 -14.92 43.58 10.70
CA HIS A 769 -14.99 43.18 9.29
C HIS A 769 -15.14 41.66 9.19
N VAL A 770 -15.92 41.19 8.20
CA VAL A 770 -16.01 39.76 7.85
C VAL A 770 -15.52 39.54 6.42
N GLN A 771 -14.53 38.66 6.27
CA GLN A 771 -13.99 38.22 4.99
C GLN A 771 -14.23 36.72 4.78
N LEU A 772 -14.99 36.37 3.74
CA LEU A 772 -15.25 34.97 3.36
C LEU A 772 -14.54 34.62 2.05
N ASN A 773 -13.53 33.75 2.10
CA ASN A 773 -12.78 33.25 0.95
C ASN A 773 -13.13 31.78 0.69
N GLY A 774 -14.18 31.54 -0.09
CA GLY A 774 -14.81 30.23 -0.22
C GLY A 774 -15.23 29.65 1.13
N GLY A 775 -15.34 30.49 2.18
CA GLY A 775 -15.67 30.10 3.54
C GLY A 775 -17.17 30.21 3.81
N ALA A 776 -17.64 29.52 4.85
CA ALA A 776 -19.05 29.47 5.20
C ALA A 776 -19.34 29.96 6.63
N ILE A 777 -20.42 30.72 6.81
CA ILE A 777 -21.07 30.96 8.11
C ILE A 777 -22.52 30.51 7.94
N ALA A 778 -22.86 29.39 8.55
CA ALA A 778 -24.08 28.68 8.23
C ALA A 778 -24.81 28.19 9.48
N SER A 779 -26.14 28.16 9.41
CA SER A 779 -27.00 27.56 10.42
C SER A 779 -28.17 26.79 9.83
N THR A 780 -28.62 25.74 10.52
CA THR A 780 -29.91 25.09 10.24
C THR A 780 -31.11 25.88 10.77
N ASN A 781 -30.90 26.94 11.56
CA ASN A 781 -31.94 27.81 12.11
C ASN A 781 -31.66 29.31 11.88
N PRO A 782 -32.05 29.85 10.70
CA PRO A 782 -31.93 31.27 10.37
C PRO A 782 -32.53 32.23 11.41
N ASN A 783 -33.64 31.86 12.05
CA ASN A 783 -34.35 32.74 13.00
C ASN A 783 -33.58 32.97 14.31
N LYS A 784 -32.55 32.16 14.58
CA LYS A 784 -31.66 32.31 15.74
C LYS A 784 -30.24 32.71 15.34
N SER A 785 -30.04 33.08 14.08
CA SER A 785 -28.72 33.42 13.55
C SER A 785 -28.60 34.94 13.40
N GLU A 786 -27.53 35.50 13.95
CA GLU A 786 -27.24 36.93 13.95
C GLU A 786 -25.78 37.20 13.57
N LEU A 787 -25.59 38.09 12.61
CA LEU A 787 -24.29 38.62 12.19
C LEU A 787 -24.31 40.15 12.31
N SER A 788 -23.46 40.70 13.18
CA SER A 788 -23.26 42.14 13.35
C SER A 788 -21.84 42.52 12.93
N THR A 789 -21.72 43.41 11.93
CA THR A 789 -20.41 43.88 11.44
C THR A 789 -20.45 45.30 10.89
N ASN A 790 -19.30 45.97 10.76
CA ASN A 790 -19.25 47.24 10.02
C ASN A 790 -19.21 46.99 8.51
N THR A 791 -18.44 46.01 8.06
CA THR A 791 -18.25 45.71 6.64
C THR A 791 -18.15 44.21 6.37
N LEU A 792 -18.63 43.76 5.21
CA LEU A 792 -18.53 42.37 4.77
C LEU A 792 -17.98 42.34 3.34
N ALA A 793 -17.01 41.46 3.10
CA ALA A 793 -16.49 41.15 1.78
C ALA A 793 -16.35 39.64 1.60
N PHE A 794 -16.44 39.20 0.34
CA PHE A 794 -16.34 37.78 0.02
C PHE A 794 -15.70 37.55 -1.34
N LYS A 795 -15.13 36.36 -1.50
CA LYS A 795 -14.53 35.86 -2.73
C LYS A 795 -14.78 34.36 -2.83
N ASP A 796 -15.23 33.91 -3.99
CA ASP A 796 -15.34 32.48 -4.27
C ASP A 796 -13.98 31.86 -4.64
N ILE A 797 -13.83 30.55 -4.41
CA ILE A 797 -12.65 29.78 -4.81
C ILE A 797 -12.98 28.96 -6.05
N GLU A 798 -12.23 29.18 -7.13
CA GLU A 798 -12.32 28.38 -8.34
C GLU A 798 -11.60 27.05 -8.14
N ASN A 799 -12.32 25.95 -8.30
CA ASN A 799 -11.76 24.60 -8.35
C ASN A 799 -11.58 24.21 -9.81
N GLU A 800 -10.47 23.56 -10.10
CA GLU A 800 -10.10 23.19 -11.46
C GLU A 800 -9.58 21.75 -11.51
N SER A 801 -9.94 21.05 -12.57
CA SER A 801 -9.37 19.75 -12.92
C SER A 801 -9.16 19.73 -14.43
N GLU A 802 -7.90 19.71 -14.87
CA GLU A 802 -7.55 19.54 -16.28
C GLU A 802 -6.75 18.26 -16.49
N SER A 803 -7.20 17.43 -17.42
CA SER A 803 -6.48 16.24 -17.85
C SER A 803 -6.36 16.20 -19.37
N LYS A 804 -5.16 15.84 -19.84
CA LYS A 804 -4.87 15.65 -21.26
C LYS A 804 -4.11 14.35 -21.42
N ALA A 805 -4.74 13.37 -22.04
CA ALA A 805 -4.15 12.10 -22.40
C ALA A 805 -4.08 11.97 -23.93
N LEU A 806 -2.89 11.68 -24.44
CA LEU A 806 -2.65 11.36 -25.83
C LEU A 806 -1.97 10.01 -25.90
N THR A 807 -2.58 9.07 -26.61
CA THR A 807 -1.95 7.81 -26.99
C THR A 807 -1.92 7.72 -28.52
N GLY A 808 -0.82 7.23 -29.07
CA GLY A 808 -0.67 7.01 -30.51
C GLY A 808 0.21 5.79 -30.77
N GLY A 809 -0.36 4.74 -31.34
CA GLY A 809 0.34 3.55 -31.78
C GLY A 809 0.08 3.26 -33.25
N MET A 810 1.11 2.88 -34.01
CA MET A 810 0.97 2.37 -35.37
C MET A 810 1.74 1.06 -35.50
N SER A 811 1.04 -0.03 -35.83
CA SER A 811 1.65 -1.31 -36.18
C SER A 811 1.55 -1.54 -37.69
N VAL A 812 2.69 -1.76 -38.36
CA VAL A 812 2.80 -2.07 -39.79
C VAL A 812 3.30 -3.51 -39.92
N SER A 813 2.51 -4.39 -40.53
CA SER A 813 3.00 -5.72 -40.90
C SER A 813 2.85 -5.92 -42.41
N ALA A 814 3.84 -6.55 -43.08
CA ALA A 814 3.89 -6.72 -44.53
C ALA A 814 4.08 -8.21 -44.88
N ASN A 815 3.16 -8.79 -45.64
CA ASN A 815 3.29 -10.11 -46.26
C ASN A 815 3.80 -9.94 -47.71
N LEU A 816 5.05 -10.31 -47.98
CA LEU A 816 5.70 -10.11 -49.28
C LEU A 816 5.42 -11.25 -50.29
N ASN A 817 4.19 -11.78 -50.35
CA ASN A 817 3.80 -12.85 -51.28
C ASN A 817 2.76 -12.44 -52.35
N LYS A 818 2.43 -11.14 -52.48
CA LYS A 818 1.66 -10.60 -53.62
C LYS A 818 2.37 -9.39 -54.22
N LEU A 819 3.48 -9.64 -54.92
CA LEU A 819 4.08 -8.64 -55.81
C LEU A 819 3.48 -8.85 -57.21
N GLY A 820 2.33 -8.21 -57.46
CA GLY A 820 1.64 -8.33 -58.74
C GLY A 820 0.29 -7.62 -58.82
N ASN A 821 0.22 -6.39 -58.32
CA ASN A 821 -0.61 -5.27 -58.81
C ASN A 821 -0.65 -4.20 -57.72
N ALA A 822 0.07 -3.12 -57.97
CA ALA A 822 0.06 -1.93 -57.14
C ALA A 822 -1.12 -1.06 -57.56
N GLU A 823 -2.27 -1.22 -56.93
CA GLU A 823 -3.32 -0.20 -56.85
C GLU A 823 -4.35 -0.59 -55.77
N ALA A 824 -4.69 0.38 -54.91
CA ALA A 824 -5.64 0.32 -53.77
C ALA A 824 -5.19 -0.41 -52.49
N ALA A 825 -4.30 0.22 -51.71
CA ALA A 825 -4.17 -0.07 -50.27
C ALA A 825 -5.37 0.52 -49.51
N SER A 826 -6.46 -0.23 -49.39
CA SER A 826 -7.62 0.14 -48.57
C SER A 826 -7.31 0.00 -47.07
N LYS A 827 -7.96 0.84 -46.24
CA LYS A 827 -7.87 0.85 -44.75
C LYS A 827 -8.17 -0.50 -44.09
N GLU A 828 -8.76 -1.45 -44.81
CA GLU A 828 -9.08 -2.81 -44.33
C GLU A 828 -7.88 -3.77 -44.42
N GLY A 829 -7.01 -3.61 -45.43
CA GLY A 829 -5.81 -4.44 -45.57
C GLY A 829 -4.75 -4.18 -44.49
N ALA A 830 -4.66 -2.93 -44.01
CA ALA A 830 -3.77 -2.55 -42.92
C ALA A 830 -4.27 -3.02 -41.53
N LYS A 831 -5.59 -3.21 -41.36
CA LYS A 831 -6.20 -3.70 -40.11
C LYS A 831 -6.10 -5.22 -39.96
N GLN A 832 -6.39 -5.97 -41.02
CA GLN A 832 -6.20 -7.44 -41.04
C GLN A 832 -4.73 -7.85 -40.79
N GLN A 833 -3.78 -6.97 -41.11
CA GLN A 833 -2.35 -7.17 -40.87
C GLN A 833 -1.90 -6.80 -39.44
N ALA A 834 -2.62 -5.93 -38.71
CA ALA A 834 -2.35 -5.61 -37.31
C ALA A 834 -2.73 -6.75 -36.36
N ASP A 835 -3.79 -7.51 -36.67
CA ASP A 835 -4.27 -8.63 -35.84
C ASP A 835 -3.32 -9.84 -35.87
N LEU A 836 -2.57 -10.03 -36.96
CA LEU A 836 -1.54 -11.08 -37.04
C LEU A 836 -0.27 -10.72 -36.25
N ALA A 837 0.04 -9.43 -36.09
CA ALA A 837 1.15 -8.95 -35.28
C ALA A 837 0.87 -9.14 -33.77
N LYS A 838 -0.37 -8.90 -33.33
CA LYS A 838 -0.84 -9.21 -31.96
C LYS A 838 -0.73 -10.70 -31.62
N LEU A 839 -0.86 -11.59 -32.61
CA LEU A 839 -0.80 -13.04 -32.46
C LEU A 839 0.62 -13.62 -32.16
N THR A 840 1.69 -12.80 -32.16
CA THR A 840 3.08 -13.28 -32.03
C THR A 840 3.67 -13.28 -30.61
N GLY A 841 2.91 -12.85 -29.60
CA GLY A 841 3.15 -13.21 -28.18
C GLY A 841 4.60 -13.07 -27.67
N THR A 842 5.27 -11.96 -27.94
CA THR A 842 6.61 -11.67 -27.40
C THR A 842 6.51 -11.02 -26.03
N THR A 843 6.65 -11.82 -24.97
CA THR A 843 6.57 -11.42 -23.56
C THR A 843 7.88 -10.85 -22.99
N GLN A 844 8.75 -10.26 -23.82
CA GLN A 844 9.90 -9.50 -23.30
C GLN A 844 9.75 -8.00 -23.55
N SER A 845 9.49 -7.31 -22.44
CA SER A 845 9.45 -5.87 -22.18
C SER A 845 8.21 -5.09 -22.66
N ASN A 846 7.37 -4.80 -21.66
CA ASN A 846 6.38 -3.73 -21.55
C ASN A 846 5.05 -3.93 -22.30
N ASP A 847 3.98 -4.07 -21.51
CA ASP A 847 2.56 -4.11 -21.89
C ASP A 847 2.13 -2.87 -22.71
N ILE A 848 2.41 -2.84 -24.01
CA ILE A 848 1.82 -1.83 -24.90
C ILE A 848 1.39 -2.49 -26.21
N ASN A 849 0.11 -2.83 -26.29
CA ASN A 849 -0.56 -3.26 -27.52
C ASN A 849 -0.72 -2.08 -28.51
N PRO A 850 -0.90 -2.33 -29.83
CA PRO A 850 -1.20 -1.28 -30.81
C PRO A 850 -2.45 -0.51 -30.38
N THR A 851 -2.32 0.80 -30.15
CA THR A 851 -3.43 1.66 -29.72
C THR A 851 -3.91 2.49 -30.90
N VAL A 852 -5.24 2.58 -31.07
CA VAL A 852 -5.84 3.60 -31.94
C VAL A 852 -5.46 4.96 -31.36
N PRO A 853 -5.10 5.98 -32.18
CA PRO A 853 -4.84 7.32 -31.67
C PRO A 853 -6.06 7.78 -30.87
N MET A 854 -5.89 7.89 -29.55
CA MET A 854 -6.96 8.30 -28.66
C MET A 854 -6.52 9.58 -27.98
N TYR A 855 -7.35 10.59 -28.20
CA TYR A 855 -7.25 11.90 -27.60
C TYR A 855 -8.36 11.98 -26.58
N ASP A 856 -7.99 12.22 -25.34
CA ASP A 856 -8.93 12.57 -24.29
C ASP A 856 -8.44 13.83 -23.62
N SER A 857 -9.32 14.84 -23.63
CA SER A 857 -9.11 16.09 -22.94
C SER A 857 -10.38 16.35 -22.18
N GLU A 858 -10.29 16.35 -20.86
CA GLU A 858 -11.39 16.70 -19.99
C GLU A 858 -10.91 17.85 -19.11
N SER A 859 -11.72 18.89 -19.05
CA SER A 859 -11.57 20.01 -18.14
C SER A 859 -12.90 20.14 -17.41
N ASP A 860 -12.84 20.05 -16.09
CA ASP A 860 -13.96 20.37 -15.23
C ASP A 860 -13.55 21.54 -14.34
N SER A 861 -14.53 22.38 -14.03
CA SER A 861 -14.35 23.51 -13.15
C SER A 861 -15.58 23.65 -12.30
N SER A 862 -15.37 23.82 -11.01
CA SER A 862 -16.44 24.08 -10.06
C SER A 862 -16.03 25.27 -9.18
N VAL A 863 -16.93 25.69 -8.31
CA VAL A 863 -16.68 26.85 -7.45
C VAL A 863 -17.09 26.50 -6.03
N THR A 864 -16.20 26.75 -5.08
CA THR A 864 -16.52 26.78 -3.66
C THR A 864 -16.94 28.21 -3.33
N LYS A 865 -18.23 28.39 -3.07
CA LYS A 865 -18.84 29.70 -2.89
C LYS A 865 -18.71 30.17 -1.46
N ALA A 866 -18.42 31.45 -1.28
CA ALA A 866 -18.61 32.09 0.01
C ALA A 866 -20.10 32.02 0.40
N THR A 867 -20.38 31.44 1.56
CA THR A 867 -21.73 31.04 1.95
C THR A 867 -22.13 31.68 3.27
N LEU A 868 -23.28 32.33 3.30
CA LEU A 868 -23.89 32.88 4.52
C LEU A 868 -25.35 32.46 4.54
N THR A 869 -25.78 31.67 5.52
CA THR A 869 -27.22 31.38 5.65
C THR A 869 -27.95 32.62 6.12
N GLU A 870 -29.20 32.78 5.68
CA GLU A 870 -30.05 33.90 6.09
C GLU A 870 -30.18 34.00 7.62
N GLY A 871 -30.44 35.21 8.10
CA GLY A 871 -30.51 35.55 9.52
C GLY A 871 -30.65 37.05 9.71
N LYS A 872 -30.50 37.52 10.95
CA LYS A 872 -30.43 38.96 11.23
C LYS A 872 -29.02 39.47 10.90
N ILE A 873 -28.88 40.22 9.81
CA ILE A 873 -27.59 40.74 9.35
C ILE A 873 -27.57 42.25 9.48
N THR A 874 -26.79 42.76 10.43
CA THR A 874 -26.60 44.18 10.72
C THR A 874 -25.26 44.67 10.17
N LEU A 875 -25.29 45.63 9.25
CA LEU A 875 -24.12 46.35 8.74
C LEU A 875 -23.96 47.73 9.41
N ASN A 876 -22.76 48.31 9.34
CA ASN A 876 -22.44 49.60 9.96
C ASN A 876 -22.78 49.66 11.47
N LYS A 877 -22.54 48.55 12.19
CA LYS A 877 -22.96 48.33 13.58
C LYS A 877 -22.60 49.49 14.53
N ASP A 878 -21.47 50.16 14.33
CA ASP A 878 -20.96 51.20 15.23
C ASP A 878 -21.31 52.64 14.79
N SER A 879 -22.06 52.80 13.69
CA SER A 879 -22.43 54.13 13.16
C SER A 879 -23.94 54.26 12.92
N GLN A 880 -24.42 53.91 11.73
CA GLN A 880 -25.85 53.88 11.39
C GLN A 880 -26.25 52.44 11.00
N PRO A 881 -26.67 51.61 11.99
CA PRO A 881 -27.01 50.22 11.75
C PRO A 881 -28.04 50.04 10.63
N THR A 882 -27.73 49.18 9.67
CA THR A 882 -28.61 48.85 8.55
C THR A 882 -28.81 47.34 8.49
N GLU A 883 -30.07 46.89 8.53
CA GLU A 883 -30.41 45.48 8.36
C GLU A 883 -30.46 45.11 6.88
N THR A 884 -29.94 43.94 6.52
CA THR A 884 -29.92 43.40 5.16
C THR A 884 -30.13 41.88 5.17
N THR A 885 -30.22 41.25 4.00
CA THR A 885 -30.21 39.78 3.83
C THR A 885 -28.90 39.32 3.17
N ALA A 886 -28.56 38.04 3.30
CA ALA A 886 -27.38 37.49 2.65
C ALA A 886 -27.54 37.50 1.12
N GLU A 887 -28.74 37.20 0.63
CA GLU A 887 -29.10 37.29 -0.79
C GLU A 887 -28.90 38.72 -1.35
N ALA A 888 -29.30 39.76 -0.61
CA ALA A 888 -29.14 41.16 -1.06
C ALA A 888 -27.67 41.59 -1.14
N LEU A 889 -26.77 40.93 -0.39
CA LEU A 889 -25.33 41.14 -0.45
C LEU A 889 -24.64 40.32 -1.55
N GLY A 890 -25.36 39.43 -2.24
CA GLY A 890 -24.84 38.59 -3.32
C GLY A 890 -24.11 37.32 -2.84
N LEU A 891 -24.28 36.92 -1.57
CA LEU A 891 -23.70 35.69 -1.02
C LEU A 891 -24.54 34.46 -1.38
N ASN A 892 -23.89 33.29 -1.40
CA ASN A 892 -24.61 32.03 -1.50
C ASN A 892 -25.34 31.71 -0.19
N THR A 893 -26.61 31.32 -0.27
CA THR A 893 -27.44 30.95 0.89
C THR A 893 -27.75 29.45 0.95
N ASP A 894 -27.52 28.72 -0.15
CA ASP A 894 -27.77 27.28 -0.24
C ASP A 894 -26.52 26.47 0.12
N LEU A 895 -26.56 25.80 1.27
CA LEU A 895 -25.47 24.94 1.75
C LEU A 895 -25.15 23.79 0.79
N ASN A 896 -26.12 23.29 0.03
CA ASN A 896 -25.89 22.20 -0.92
C ASN A 896 -25.07 22.65 -2.14
N GLN A 897 -24.98 23.97 -2.38
CA GLN A 897 -24.21 24.58 -3.46
C GLN A 897 -22.93 25.28 -2.95
N ALA A 898 -22.65 25.19 -1.64
CA ALA A 898 -21.55 25.92 -1.00
C ALA A 898 -20.17 25.38 -1.39
N ASN A 899 -20.00 24.06 -1.42
CA ASN A 899 -18.77 23.41 -1.86
C ASN A 899 -19.05 22.38 -2.95
N LYS A 900 -19.22 22.84 -4.19
CA LYS A 900 -19.34 21.93 -5.32
C LYS A 900 -17.94 21.49 -5.73
N GLN A 901 -17.61 20.22 -5.50
CA GLN A 901 -16.36 19.60 -5.95
C GLN A 901 -16.40 19.32 -7.46
N VAL A 902 -15.24 19.20 -8.12
CA VAL A 902 -15.20 18.70 -9.51
C VAL A 902 -15.56 17.22 -9.51
N GLU A 903 -16.31 16.75 -10.50
CA GLU A 903 -16.85 15.38 -10.50
C GLU A 903 -15.79 14.32 -10.83
N ALA A 904 -14.64 14.73 -11.39
CA ALA A 904 -13.59 13.82 -11.84
C ALA A 904 -12.21 14.23 -11.33
N THR A 905 -11.74 13.58 -10.26
CA THR A 905 -10.32 13.55 -9.89
C THR A 905 -9.62 12.55 -10.80
N PHE A 906 -8.99 13.04 -11.87
CA PHE A 906 -8.44 12.18 -12.94
C PHE A 906 -7.13 11.50 -12.55
N ASP A 907 -7.18 10.20 -12.23
CA ASP A 907 -5.97 9.37 -12.20
C ASP A 907 -5.52 9.07 -13.65
N ILE A 908 -4.50 9.78 -14.11
CA ILE A 908 -3.94 9.63 -15.45
C ILE A 908 -3.30 8.24 -15.67
N LYS A 909 -2.84 7.56 -14.62
CA LYS A 909 -2.34 6.17 -14.72
C LYS A 909 -3.51 5.26 -15.06
N GLN A 910 -4.60 5.40 -14.30
CA GLN A 910 -5.82 4.64 -14.53
C GLN A 910 -6.42 4.97 -15.90
N LYS A 911 -6.53 6.25 -16.30
CA LYS A 911 -7.01 6.62 -17.64
C LYS A 911 -6.11 6.11 -18.76
N LEU A 912 -4.78 6.31 -18.72
CA LEU A 912 -3.90 5.78 -19.78
C LEU A 912 -3.98 4.25 -19.87
N LYS A 913 -4.14 3.56 -18.75
CA LYS A 913 -4.34 2.11 -18.68
C LYS A 913 -5.73 1.70 -19.19
N ASP A 914 -6.78 2.40 -18.80
CA ASP A 914 -8.16 2.20 -19.27
C ASP A 914 -8.24 2.42 -20.78
N GLN A 915 -7.61 3.46 -21.30
CA GLN A 915 -7.52 3.74 -22.73
C GLN A 915 -6.79 2.64 -23.51
N GLN A 916 -5.72 2.08 -22.94
CA GLN A 916 -5.03 0.93 -23.52
C GLN A 916 -5.93 -0.32 -23.52
N VAL A 917 -6.63 -0.58 -22.42
CA VAL A 917 -7.56 -1.71 -22.27
C VAL A 917 -8.74 -1.59 -23.24
N LEU A 918 -9.33 -0.40 -23.33
CA LEU A 918 -10.47 -0.08 -24.18
C LEU A 918 -10.10 -0.16 -25.67
N SER A 919 -8.95 0.40 -26.05
CA SER A 919 -8.43 0.30 -27.41
C SER A 919 -8.09 -1.14 -27.79
N ALA A 920 -7.61 -1.96 -26.85
CA ALA A 920 -7.37 -3.37 -27.09
C ALA A 920 -8.69 -4.11 -27.34
N ALA A 921 -9.68 -3.92 -26.46
CA ALA A 921 -11.00 -4.54 -26.54
C ALA A 921 -11.75 -4.19 -27.84
N VAL A 922 -11.76 -2.92 -28.26
CA VAL A 922 -12.38 -2.50 -29.54
C VAL A 922 -11.71 -3.18 -30.73
N GLY A 923 -10.38 -3.31 -30.71
CA GLY A 923 -9.65 -4.07 -31.73
C GLY A 923 -10.01 -5.56 -31.74
N ASP A 924 -10.13 -6.17 -30.57
CA ASP A 924 -10.36 -7.62 -30.43
C ASP A 924 -11.82 -8.00 -30.80
N ILE A 925 -12.81 -7.15 -30.47
CA ILE A 925 -14.22 -7.32 -30.90
C ILE A 925 -14.34 -7.23 -32.42
N GLY A 926 -13.66 -6.24 -33.03
CA GLY A 926 -13.60 -6.10 -34.49
C GLY A 926 -13.02 -7.35 -35.17
N ALA A 927 -11.92 -7.88 -34.63
CA ALA A 927 -11.30 -9.10 -35.13
C ALA A 927 -12.21 -10.34 -34.97
N ALA A 928 -12.90 -10.49 -33.84
CA ALA A 928 -13.81 -11.61 -33.58
C ALA A 928 -15.05 -11.60 -34.49
N ALA A 929 -15.68 -10.43 -34.66
CA ALA A 929 -16.83 -10.27 -35.56
C ALA A 929 -16.46 -10.57 -37.01
N GLN A 930 -15.27 -10.12 -37.43
CA GLN A 930 -14.76 -10.41 -38.75
C GLN A 930 -14.47 -11.91 -38.93
N ALA A 931 -13.77 -12.53 -37.99
CA ALA A 931 -13.49 -13.97 -37.99
C ALA A 931 -14.78 -14.82 -38.05
N TYR A 932 -15.85 -14.39 -37.37
CA TYR A 932 -17.16 -15.04 -37.45
C TYR A 932 -17.76 -14.98 -38.85
N THR A 933 -17.82 -13.77 -39.45
CA THR A 933 -18.38 -13.61 -40.81
C THR A 933 -17.61 -14.43 -41.84
N GLU A 934 -16.28 -14.48 -41.71
CA GLU A 934 -15.39 -15.28 -42.56
C GLU A 934 -15.57 -16.78 -42.34
N SER A 935 -15.68 -17.23 -41.09
CA SER A 935 -15.91 -18.64 -40.75
C SER A 935 -17.27 -19.12 -41.24
N LYS A 936 -18.34 -18.33 -41.08
CA LYS A 936 -19.69 -18.73 -41.52
C LYS A 936 -19.80 -18.76 -43.05
N ALA A 937 -19.19 -17.79 -43.73
CA ALA A 937 -19.07 -17.82 -45.18
C ALA A 937 -18.28 -19.07 -45.65
N LYS A 938 -17.22 -19.46 -44.94
CA LYS A 938 -16.42 -20.64 -45.27
C LYS A 938 -17.19 -21.95 -45.04
N GLU A 939 -17.90 -22.08 -43.91
CA GLU A 939 -18.74 -23.24 -43.58
C GLU A 939 -19.83 -23.44 -44.63
N LEU A 940 -20.58 -22.39 -44.99
CA LEU A 940 -21.63 -22.45 -46.00
C LEU A 940 -21.08 -22.80 -47.39
N ASN A 941 -19.89 -22.30 -47.74
CA ASN A 941 -19.22 -22.69 -48.99
C ASN A 941 -18.77 -24.16 -48.98
N GLN A 942 -18.32 -24.69 -47.84
CA GLN A 942 -17.96 -26.10 -47.70
C GLN A 942 -19.18 -27.01 -47.78
N GLU A 943 -20.29 -26.66 -47.13
CA GLU A 943 -21.56 -27.38 -47.25
C GLU A 943 -22.07 -27.37 -48.70
N ALA A 944 -21.93 -26.24 -49.40
CA ALA A 944 -22.29 -26.15 -50.81
C ALA A 944 -21.45 -27.08 -51.69
N GLU A 945 -20.13 -27.17 -51.44
CA GLU A 945 -19.25 -28.11 -52.15
C GLU A 945 -19.62 -29.58 -51.87
N GLU A 946 -20.01 -29.92 -50.64
CA GLU A 946 -20.46 -31.27 -50.27
C GLU A 946 -21.80 -31.63 -50.95
N LEU A 947 -22.75 -30.69 -50.99
CA LEU A 947 -24.03 -30.85 -51.68
C LEU A 947 -23.88 -30.94 -53.21
N GLU A 948 -22.92 -30.19 -53.78
CA GLU A 948 -22.52 -30.32 -55.19
C GLU A 948 -21.98 -31.72 -55.48
N LYS A 949 -21.12 -32.26 -54.61
CA LYS A 949 -20.60 -33.64 -54.73
C LYS A 949 -21.69 -34.70 -54.57
N ALA A 950 -22.73 -34.42 -53.78
CA ALA A 950 -23.89 -35.29 -53.61
C ALA A 950 -24.95 -35.17 -54.72
N GLY A 951 -24.70 -34.36 -55.76
CA GLY A 951 -25.60 -34.19 -56.91
C GLY A 951 -26.81 -33.26 -56.66
N LYS A 952 -26.87 -32.60 -55.50
CA LYS A 952 -27.95 -31.69 -55.10
C LYS A 952 -27.64 -30.24 -55.46
N VAL A 953 -27.47 -30.00 -56.76
CA VAL A 953 -26.96 -28.73 -57.30
C VAL A 953 -27.80 -27.51 -56.90
N ALA A 954 -29.13 -27.64 -56.84
CA ALA A 954 -30.02 -26.54 -56.44
C ALA A 954 -29.84 -26.13 -54.96
N GLU A 955 -29.63 -27.09 -54.05
CA GLU A 955 -29.37 -26.83 -52.63
C GLU A 955 -27.96 -26.22 -52.42
N ALA A 956 -26.99 -26.64 -53.23
CA ALA A 956 -25.63 -26.08 -53.20
C ALA A 956 -25.56 -24.62 -53.67
N ILE A 957 -26.30 -24.26 -54.73
CA ILE A 957 -26.37 -22.87 -55.21
C ILE A 957 -26.97 -21.96 -54.12
N GLN A 958 -28.04 -22.40 -53.46
CA GLN A 958 -28.64 -21.64 -52.36
C GLN A 958 -27.65 -21.39 -51.22
N LYS A 959 -26.83 -22.39 -50.88
CA LYS A 959 -25.79 -22.27 -49.85
C LYS A 959 -24.64 -21.33 -50.25
N LYS A 960 -24.24 -21.28 -51.53
CA LYS A 960 -23.27 -20.30 -52.05
C LYS A 960 -23.82 -18.87 -52.03
N GLU A 961 -25.05 -18.66 -52.50
CA GLU A 961 -25.71 -17.36 -52.43
C GLU A 961 -25.88 -16.87 -50.98
N GLU A 962 -26.12 -17.80 -50.05
CA GLU A 962 -26.17 -17.48 -48.63
C GLU A 962 -24.78 -17.15 -48.07
N ALA A 963 -23.72 -17.85 -48.50
CA ALA A 963 -22.34 -17.54 -48.14
C ALA A 963 -21.92 -16.14 -48.61
N GLU A 964 -22.33 -15.71 -49.82
CA GLU A 964 -22.06 -14.36 -50.35
C GLU A 964 -22.65 -13.26 -49.47
N LYS A 965 -23.78 -13.50 -48.80
CA LYS A 965 -24.37 -12.54 -47.86
C LYS A 965 -23.50 -12.30 -46.61
N TRP A 966 -22.61 -13.24 -46.27
CA TRP A 966 -21.64 -13.15 -45.17
C TRP A 966 -20.25 -12.65 -45.62
N GLN A 967 -20.00 -12.56 -46.92
CA GLN A 967 -18.77 -12.04 -47.50
C GLN A 967 -18.80 -10.51 -47.66
N THR A 968 -17.67 -9.92 -48.09
CA THR A 968 -17.47 -8.47 -48.24
C THR A 968 -18.59 -7.82 -49.07
N SER A 969 -19.28 -6.82 -48.50
CA SER A 969 -20.47 -6.13 -49.08
C SER A 969 -21.80 -6.89 -49.01
N GLY A 970 -21.82 -8.12 -48.50
CA GLY A 970 -23.03 -8.90 -48.26
C GLY A 970 -23.96 -8.28 -47.20
N GLU A 971 -25.26 -8.62 -47.24
CA GLU A 971 -26.26 -8.04 -46.33
C GLU A 971 -26.01 -8.40 -44.86
N HIS A 972 -25.63 -9.65 -44.56
CA HIS A 972 -25.37 -10.10 -43.19
C HIS A 972 -24.06 -9.54 -42.64
N LYS A 973 -23.00 -9.46 -43.47
CA LYS A 973 -21.75 -8.80 -43.08
C LYS A 973 -21.97 -7.33 -42.73
N ARG A 974 -22.72 -6.58 -43.55
CA ARG A 974 -23.04 -5.18 -43.26
C ARG A 974 -23.82 -4.99 -41.96
N LYS A 975 -24.71 -5.93 -41.61
CA LYS A 975 -25.40 -5.94 -40.32
C LYS A 975 -24.45 -6.22 -39.15
N VAL A 976 -23.54 -7.19 -39.28
CA VAL A 976 -22.52 -7.48 -38.26
C VAL A 976 -21.54 -6.32 -38.09
N ASP A 977 -21.10 -5.68 -39.18
CA ASP A 977 -20.21 -4.52 -39.15
C ASP A 977 -20.91 -3.30 -38.51
N ALA A 978 -22.20 -3.10 -38.77
CA ALA A 978 -23.00 -2.04 -38.13
C ALA A 978 -23.14 -2.28 -36.61
N VAL A 979 -23.38 -3.53 -36.18
CA VAL A 979 -23.44 -3.91 -34.77
C VAL A 979 -22.07 -3.77 -34.10
N THR A 980 -20.99 -4.22 -34.75
CA THR A 980 -19.61 -4.10 -34.26
C THR A 980 -19.20 -2.64 -34.13
N THR A 981 -19.61 -1.80 -35.09
CA THR A 981 -19.38 -0.35 -35.07
C THR A 981 -20.18 0.31 -33.94
N ALA A 982 -21.44 -0.08 -33.74
CA ALA A 982 -22.26 0.42 -32.64
C ALA A 982 -21.67 0.06 -31.27
N ILE A 983 -21.23 -1.19 -31.09
CA ILE A 983 -20.52 -1.66 -29.89
C ILE A 983 -19.21 -0.89 -29.71
N SER A 984 -18.44 -0.67 -30.78
CA SER A 984 -17.18 0.09 -30.73
C SER A 984 -17.39 1.57 -30.38
N LEU A 985 -18.47 2.19 -30.86
CA LEU A 985 -18.84 3.57 -30.57
C LEU A 985 -19.39 3.74 -29.15
N ALA A 986 -20.13 2.75 -28.64
CA ALA A 986 -20.58 2.70 -27.24
C ALA A 986 -19.40 2.52 -26.28
N ILE A 987 -18.47 1.61 -26.59
CA ILE A 987 -17.24 1.41 -25.84
C ILE A 987 -16.37 2.67 -25.89
N ALA A 988 -16.30 3.37 -27.03
CA ALA A 988 -15.55 4.62 -27.21
C ALA A 988 -16.25 5.90 -26.68
N GLY A 989 -17.47 5.81 -26.13
CA GLY A 989 -18.13 6.90 -25.37
C GLY A 989 -18.79 7.99 -26.21
N LYS A 990 -19.30 7.68 -27.40
CA LYS A 990 -20.07 8.64 -28.23
C LYS A 990 -21.54 8.75 -27.77
N PRO A 991 -22.21 9.91 -27.93
CA PRO A 991 -23.58 10.15 -27.43
C PRO A 991 -24.62 9.19 -28.04
N THR A 992 -25.65 8.90 -27.23
CA THR A 992 -26.67 7.87 -27.43
C THR A 992 -27.52 8.04 -28.69
N GLU A 993 -27.63 9.25 -29.27
CA GLU A 993 -28.37 9.44 -30.53
C GLU A 993 -27.70 8.79 -31.76
N ALA A 994 -26.42 8.40 -31.66
CA ALA A 994 -25.72 7.66 -32.72
C ALA A 994 -25.94 6.13 -32.66
N VAL A 995 -26.67 5.63 -31.65
CA VAL A 995 -26.87 4.19 -31.37
C VAL A 995 -28.33 3.80 -31.63
N VAL A 996 -28.75 3.69 -32.90
CA VAL A 996 -30.08 3.16 -33.24
C VAL A 996 -29.97 1.66 -33.54
N ALA A 997 -30.28 0.80 -32.56
CA ALA A 997 -30.21 -0.66 -32.67
C ALA A 997 -31.48 -1.42 -32.17
N GLY A 998 -32.64 -0.77 -32.16
CA GLY A 998 -33.88 -1.33 -31.59
C GLY A 998 -34.52 -2.53 -32.31
N ALA A 999 -33.89 -3.13 -33.34
CA ALA A 999 -34.46 -4.24 -34.11
C ALA A 999 -33.60 -5.52 -34.16
N ALA A 1000 -32.44 -5.56 -33.49
CA ALA A 1000 -31.47 -6.66 -33.63
C ALA A 1000 -31.43 -7.68 -32.46
N SER A 1001 -32.01 -7.37 -31.30
CA SER A 1001 -31.95 -8.21 -30.08
C SER A 1001 -32.23 -9.70 -30.28
N PRO A 1002 -33.31 -10.12 -30.97
CA PRO A 1002 -33.59 -11.54 -31.16
C PRO A 1002 -32.53 -12.24 -32.02
N TYR A 1003 -32.01 -11.56 -33.05
CA TYR A 1003 -30.99 -12.11 -33.94
C TYR A 1003 -29.62 -12.24 -33.25
N VAL A 1004 -29.28 -11.29 -32.37
CA VAL A 1004 -28.01 -11.33 -31.65
C VAL A 1004 -28.02 -12.36 -30.51
N ASN A 1005 -29.13 -12.47 -29.75
CA ASN A 1005 -29.29 -13.53 -28.75
C ASN A 1005 -29.23 -14.93 -29.39
N GLN A 1006 -29.82 -15.10 -30.57
CA GLN A 1006 -29.80 -16.37 -31.30
C GLN A 1006 -28.42 -16.68 -31.90
N ALA A 1007 -27.67 -15.66 -32.34
CA ALA A 1007 -26.30 -15.81 -32.79
C ALA A 1007 -25.34 -16.13 -31.64
N ILE A 1008 -25.45 -15.46 -30.49
CA ILE A 1008 -24.64 -15.73 -29.28
C ILE A 1008 -24.80 -17.18 -28.83
N LYS A 1009 -26.05 -17.66 -28.79
CA LYS A 1009 -26.37 -19.04 -28.40
C LYS A 1009 -25.77 -20.09 -29.34
N GLN A 1010 -25.82 -19.85 -30.67
CA GLN A 1010 -25.19 -20.75 -31.65
C GLN A 1010 -23.65 -20.67 -31.64
N LEU A 1011 -23.09 -19.50 -31.28
CA LEU A 1011 -21.65 -19.24 -31.29
C LEU A 1011 -20.90 -19.82 -30.08
N THR A 1012 -21.62 -20.06 -28.99
CA THR A 1012 -21.04 -20.47 -27.70
C THR A 1012 -21.55 -21.84 -27.24
N GLU A 1013 -22.32 -22.54 -28.09
CA GLU A 1013 -22.97 -23.81 -27.81
C GLU A 1013 -22.01 -24.92 -27.32
N GLN A 1014 -20.74 -24.85 -27.69
CA GLN A 1014 -19.70 -25.82 -27.28
C GLN A 1014 -18.87 -25.40 -26.05
N SER A 1015 -19.13 -24.24 -25.45
CA SER A 1015 -18.44 -23.76 -24.24
C SER A 1015 -19.42 -23.07 -23.31
N GLU A 1016 -19.85 -23.80 -22.28
CA GLU A 1016 -20.83 -23.34 -21.29
C GLU A 1016 -20.41 -22.04 -20.59
N THR A 1017 -19.13 -21.91 -20.26
CA THR A 1017 -18.56 -20.70 -19.66
C THR A 1017 -18.56 -19.51 -20.62
N ALA A 1018 -18.38 -19.74 -21.92
CA ALA A 1018 -18.45 -18.69 -22.94
C ALA A 1018 -19.89 -18.26 -23.24
N ASN A 1019 -20.85 -19.20 -23.15
CA ASN A 1019 -22.27 -18.92 -23.34
C ASN A 1019 -22.81 -18.03 -22.21
N ILE A 1020 -22.51 -18.40 -20.96
CA ILE A 1020 -22.86 -17.61 -19.77
C ILE A 1020 -22.23 -16.22 -19.81
N ALA A 1021 -20.93 -16.13 -20.12
CA ALA A 1021 -20.26 -14.84 -20.22
C ALA A 1021 -20.85 -13.96 -21.33
N ALA A 1022 -21.25 -14.54 -22.48
CA ALA A 1022 -21.81 -13.80 -23.60
C ALA A 1022 -23.26 -13.34 -23.37
N HIS A 1023 -24.09 -14.14 -22.70
CA HIS A 1023 -25.45 -13.75 -22.32
C HIS A 1023 -25.48 -12.70 -21.22
N VAL A 1024 -24.60 -12.80 -20.22
CA VAL A 1024 -24.35 -11.74 -19.22
C VAL A 1024 -24.05 -10.41 -19.93
N LEU A 1025 -23.19 -10.45 -20.93
CA LEU A 1025 -22.71 -9.27 -21.63
C LEU A 1025 -23.75 -8.63 -22.56
N TRP A 1026 -24.50 -9.46 -23.28
CA TRP A 1026 -25.60 -8.98 -24.12
C TRP A 1026 -26.78 -8.48 -23.29
N GLY A 1027 -27.07 -9.11 -22.14
CA GLY A 1027 -28.04 -8.62 -21.18
C GLY A 1027 -27.67 -7.24 -20.62
N ALA A 1028 -26.37 -6.97 -20.44
CA ALA A 1028 -25.87 -5.65 -20.06
C ALA A 1028 -26.12 -4.59 -21.15
N ILE A 1029 -25.83 -4.94 -22.41
CA ILE A 1029 -26.03 -4.07 -23.57
C ILE A 1029 -27.53 -3.84 -23.84
N GLU A 1030 -28.38 -4.87 -23.75
CA GLU A 1030 -29.83 -4.76 -23.90
C GLU A 1030 -30.45 -3.89 -22.80
N ALA A 1031 -30.00 -4.04 -21.55
CA ALA A 1031 -30.46 -3.19 -20.46
C ALA A 1031 -30.08 -1.72 -20.68
N GLU A 1032 -28.86 -1.43 -21.12
CA GLU A 1032 -28.40 -0.07 -21.37
C GLU A 1032 -29.08 0.57 -22.61
N LEU A 1033 -29.30 -0.21 -23.67
CA LEU A 1033 -30.08 0.20 -24.84
C LEU A 1033 -31.57 0.43 -24.53
N ALA A 1034 -32.10 -0.24 -23.50
CA ALA A 1034 -33.46 -0.06 -22.99
C ALA A 1034 -33.58 1.03 -21.91
N GLY A 1035 -32.50 1.76 -21.61
CA GLY A 1035 -32.48 2.84 -20.61
C GLY A 1035 -32.27 2.41 -19.15
N GLY A 1036 -31.89 1.15 -18.91
CA GLY A 1036 -31.52 0.58 -17.61
C GLY A 1036 -30.00 0.50 -17.36
N LYS A 1037 -29.58 0.05 -16.17
CA LYS A 1037 -28.15 -0.11 -15.83
C LYS A 1037 -27.58 -1.41 -16.41
N ALA A 1038 -26.45 -1.32 -17.11
CA ALA A 1038 -25.75 -2.45 -17.71
C ALA A 1038 -25.42 -3.56 -16.70
N SER A 1039 -25.00 -3.19 -15.49
CA SER A 1039 -24.73 -4.13 -14.40
C SER A 1039 -25.97 -4.92 -13.95
N THR A 1040 -27.16 -4.31 -13.97
CA THR A 1040 -28.43 -5.00 -13.66
C THR A 1040 -28.82 -5.99 -14.75
N GLY A 1041 -28.65 -5.63 -16.02
CA GLY A 1041 -28.85 -6.52 -17.16
C GLY A 1041 -27.88 -7.70 -17.19
N ALA A 1042 -26.62 -7.45 -16.80
CA ALA A 1042 -25.58 -8.46 -16.67
C ALA A 1042 -25.91 -9.52 -15.63
N VAL A 1043 -26.31 -9.08 -14.43
CA VAL A 1043 -26.69 -9.97 -13.32
C VAL A 1043 -27.96 -10.75 -13.65
N ALA A 1044 -28.95 -10.10 -14.28
CA ALA A 1044 -30.21 -10.77 -14.68
C ALA A 1044 -29.97 -11.90 -15.69
N ALA A 1045 -29.11 -11.68 -16.69
CA ALA A 1045 -28.79 -12.70 -17.68
C ALA A 1045 -27.92 -13.84 -17.11
N GLY A 1046 -26.94 -13.53 -16.26
CA GLY A 1046 -26.11 -14.56 -15.60
C GLY A 1046 -26.87 -15.42 -14.58
N ALA A 1047 -27.79 -14.82 -13.82
CA ALA A 1047 -28.63 -15.54 -12.86
C ALA A 1047 -29.73 -16.38 -13.53
N ALA A 1048 -30.27 -15.93 -14.68
CA ALA A 1048 -31.28 -16.69 -15.43
C ALA A 1048 -30.72 -18.00 -16.02
N GLU A 1049 -29.47 -18.00 -16.48
CA GLU A 1049 -28.86 -19.17 -17.10
C GLU A 1049 -28.45 -20.25 -16.09
N ILE A 1050 -27.99 -19.83 -14.90
CA ILE A 1050 -27.64 -20.72 -13.78
C ILE A 1050 -28.90 -21.17 -13.03
N GLY A 1051 -29.84 -20.25 -12.75
CA GLY A 1051 -31.08 -20.52 -12.02
C GLY A 1051 -32.02 -21.47 -12.76
N ALA A 1052 -32.13 -21.35 -14.09
CA ALA A 1052 -32.94 -22.25 -14.89
C ALA A 1052 -32.46 -23.71 -14.79
N ARG A 1053 -31.14 -24.00 -14.84
CA ARG A 1053 -30.66 -25.40 -14.74
C ARG A 1053 -30.83 -26.00 -13.35
N VAL A 1054 -30.52 -25.25 -12.30
CA VAL A 1054 -30.61 -25.72 -10.91
C VAL A 1054 -32.06 -26.02 -10.53
N LEU A 1055 -33.00 -25.19 -10.97
CA LEU A 1055 -34.43 -25.37 -10.71
C LEU A 1055 -35.03 -26.52 -11.51
N THR A 1056 -34.61 -26.73 -12.76
CA THR A 1056 -35.22 -27.74 -13.62
C THR A 1056 -34.76 -29.15 -13.29
N GLN A 1057 -33.47 -29.31 -12.93
CA GLN A 1057 -32.96 -30.57 -12.38
C GLN A 1057 -33.50 -30.84 -10.96
N GLY A 1058 -33.71 -29.80 -10.14
CA GLY A 1058 -34.16 -29.96 -8.75
C GLY A 1058 -35.67 -30.19 -8.54
N LEU A 1059 -36.54 -29.57 -9.35
CA LEU A 1059 -38.00 -29.65 -9.20
C LEU A 1059 -38.66 -30.67 -10.13
N TYR A 1060 -38.09 -30.89 -11.32
CA TYR A 1060 -38.72 -31.71 -12.35
C TYR A 1060 -37.80 -32.84 -12.85
N GLU A 1061 -36.57 -32.97 -12.33
CA GLU A 1061 -35.55 -33.93 -12.78
C GLU A 1061 -35.35 -33.95 -14.31
N LYS A 1062 -35.56 -32.81 -14.98
CA LYS A 1062 -35.53 -32.65 -16.43
C LYS A 1062 -34.50 -31.62 -16.86
N GLU A 1063 -33.93 -31.79 -18.05
CA GLU A 1063 -33.11 -30.76 -18.68
C GLU A 1063 -34.00 -29.62 -19.21
N PRO A 1064 -33.51 -28.35 -19.26
CA PRO A 1064 -34.34 -27.16 -19.55
C PRO A 1064 -35.17 -27.21 -20.86
N HIS A 1065 -34.75 -28.03 -21.82
CA HIS A 1065 -35.42 -28.18 -23.11
C HIS A 1065 -36.60 -29.18 -23.08
N GLU A 1066 -36.68 -30.02 -22.04
CA GLU A 1066 -37.66 -31.10 -21.89
C GLU A 1066 -38.92 -30.68 -21.11
N LEU A 1067 -38.96 -29.45 -20.61
CA LEU A 1067 -40.07 -28.91 -19.83
C LEU A 1067 -41.25 -28.53 -20.74
N THR A 1068 -42.44 -28.82 -20.25
CA THR A 1068 -43.72 -28.37 -20.81
C THR A 1068 -43.88 -26.85 -20.66
N ILE A 1069 -44.86 -26.29 -21.36
CA ILE A 1069 -45.08 -24.84 -21.39
C ILE A 1069 -45.49 -24.33 -20.00
N GLU A 1070 -46.34 -25.06 -19.25
CA GLU A 1070 -46.67 -24.71 -17.87
C GLU A 1070 -45.45 -24.85 -16.92
N GLU A 1071 -44.63 -25.91 -17.04
CA GLU A 1071 -43.40 -26.08 -16.24
C GLU A 1071 -42.37 -24.97 -16.52
N LYS A 1072 -42.32 -24.45 -17.76
CA LYS A 1072 -41.45 -23.32 -18.14
C LYS A 1072 -41.90 -22.00 -17.54
N GLU A 1073 -43.21 -21.73 -17.45
CA GLU A 1073 -43.73 -20.51 -16.80
C GLU A 1073 -43.52 -20.54 -15.27
N GLU A 1074 -43.61 -21.72 -14.65
CA GLU A 1074 -43.40 -21.92 -13.21
C GLU A 1074 -41.92 -21.77 -12.81
N VAL A 1075 -41.00 -22.36 -13.59
CA VAL A 1075 -39.54 -22.16 -13.45
C VAL A 1075 -39.17 -20.70 -13.67
N LEU A 1076 -39.80 -20.01 -14.62
CA LEU A 1076 -39.57 -18.59 -14.88
C LEU A 1076 -40.05 -17.70 -13.73
N ALA A 1077 -41.17 -18.03 -13.07
CA ALA A 1077 -41.65 -17.33 -11.89
C ALA A 1077 -40.74 -17.55 -10.66
N LEU A 1078 -40.25 -18.78 -10.44
CA LEU A 1078 -39.33 -19.11 -9.35
C LEU A 1078 -37.92 -18.51 -9.55
N SER A 1079 -37.45 -18.45 -10.80
CA SER A 1079 -36.18 -17.80 -11.18
C SER A 1079 -36.19 -16.30 -10.91
N LYS A 1080 -37.35 -15.64 -11.10
CA LYS A 1080 -37.56 -14.23 -10.75
C LYS A 1080 -37.58 -14.00 -9.23
N ALA A 1081 -38.10 -14.94 -8.45
CA ALA A 1081 -38.06 -14.90 -6.99
C ALA A 1081 -36.64 -15.09 -6.42
N LEU A 1082 -35.81 -15.94 -7.05
CA LEU A 1082 -34.39 -16.13 -6.69
C LEU A 1082 -33.49 -14.95 -7.06
N ALA A 1083 -33.79 -14.22 -8.14
CA ALA A 1083 -33.11 -12.98 -8.49
C ALA A 1083 -33.36 -11.86 -7.45
N GLY A 1084 -34.52 -11.86 -6.79
CA GLY A 1084 -34.82 -10.96 -5.66
C GLY A 1084 -33.94 -11.23 -4.43
N LEU A 1085 -33.64 -12.50 -4.14
CA LEU A 1085 -32.82 -12.92 -2.99
C LEU A 1085 -31.32 -12.60 -3.17
N ALA A 1086 -30.79 -12.63 -4.40
CA ALA A 1086 -29.38 -12.31 -4.67
C ALA A 1086 -29.06 -10.80 -4.57
N SER A 1087 -30.05 -9.92 -4.75
CA SER A 1087 -29.87 -8.47 -4.60
C SER A 1087 -29.68 -8.02 -3.14
N GLY A 1088 -30.15 -8.81 -2.16
CA GLY A 1088 -30.02 -8.52 -0.73
C GLY A 1088 -28.67 -8.86 -0.11
N ALA A 1089 -27.86 -9.73 -0.73
CA ALA A 1089 -26.56 -10.16 -0.19
C ALA A 1089 -25.40 -9.20 -0.51
N VAL A 1090 -25.63 -8.18 -1.35
CA VAL A 1090 -24.59 -7.23 -1.81
C VAL A 1090 -24.50 -5.97 -0.93
N ASN A 1091 -25.45 -5.75 -0.02
CA ASN A 1091 -25.45 -4.62 0.93
C ASN A 1091 -25.31 -5.11 2.39
N GLY A 1092 -24.14 -5.64 2.75
CA GLY A 1092 -23.51 -5.50 4.08
C GLY A 1092 -24.28 -5.75 5.40
N GLY A 1093 -25.39 -6.52 5.46
CA GLY A 1093 -26.09 -6.86 6.71
C GLY A 1093 -25.74 -8.25 7.28
N SER A 1094 -25.69 -8.40 8.61
CA SER A 1094 -25.36 -9.67 9.28
C SER A 1094 -26.46 -10.74 9.13
N SER A 1095 -26.05 -12.01 9.10
CA SER A 1095 -26.83 -13.18 8.66
C SER A 1095 -28.03 -13.60 9.53
N VAL A 1096 -28.41 -12.84 10.56
CA VAL A 1096 -29.50 -13.21 11.49
C VAL A 1096 -30.81 -12.42 11.23
N GLU A 1097 -30.77 -11.25 10.60
CA GLU A 1097 -31.99 -10.50 10.25
C GLU A 1097 -32.71 -11.04 9.00
N THR A 1098 -31.97 -11.69 8.10
CA THR A 1098 -32.53 -12.30 6.88
C THR A 1098 -33.40 -13.52 7.16
N LEU A 1099 -33.29 -14.12 8.34
CA LEU A 1099 -34.11 -15.28 8.76
C LEU A 1099 -35.50 -14.88 9.30
N ASN A 1100 -35.69 -13.65 9.76
CA ASN A 1100 -36.99 -13.19 10.27
C ASN A 1100 -37.93 -12.66 9.16
N ALA A 1101 -37.40 -12.14 8.06
CA ALA A 1101 -38.21 -11.62 6.95
C ALA A 1101 -38.92 -12.70 6.11
N VAL A 1102 -38.48 -13.96 6.21
CA VAL A 1102 -39.11 -15.11 5.50
C VAL A 1102 -40.24 -15.74 6.34
N SER A 1103 -40.37 -15.38 7.63
CA SER A 1103 -41.36 -15.96 8.54
C SER A 1103 -42.70 -15.20 8.60
N THR A 1104 -42.84 -14.04 7.97
CA THR A 1104 -44.08 -13.25 8.02
C THR A 1104 -44.57 -12.84 6.64
N GLY A 1105 -45.25 -13.78 5.98
CA GLY A 1105 -46.40 -13.44 5.13
C GLY A 1105 -46.18 -13.40 3.63
N VAL A 1106 -46.92 -14.29 2.97
CA VAL A 1106 -47.74 -14.04 1.76
C VAL A 1106 -48.25 -12.60 1.69
#